data_AF-A0A816SX61-F1
#
_entry.id   AF-A0A816SX61-F1
#
_cell.length_a   1.000
_cell.length_b   1.000
_cell.length_c   1.000
_cell.angle_alpha   90.00
_cell.angle_beta   90.00
_cell.angle_gamma   90.00
#
_symmetry.space_group_name_H-M   'P 1'
#
loop_
_entity.id
_entity.type
_entity.pdbx_description
1 polymer ?
#
loop_
_entity_poly.entity_id
_entity_poly.type
_entity_poly.pdbx_seq_one_letter_code
_entity_poly.pdbx_strand_id
1 'polypeptide(L)'
;MQVYIAYMGALPEKASYSPMSHHQNILQEVIELSSVEDSLVRSYGRSFNGFAAKLTESERDKLAGMEGVVSVFPDTLYKPLTTRSYEFMGLGDKSKRAPNIETDIIVGVIDHGIWPESKSFSDEGIGPIPKKWKGVCAGGTNFTCNTKVIGARYYVQDSARDNDSHGSHTASTAAGNIVEGVSMNGLAKGTARGGVPLGRIAIYRVCEPVGCNGASVLAAFDDAIADGVDVITISLGGVVLDLYVDPIAIGSFHAMTRGIVTTAAFGNAGPNLQTGQNVAPWIISVAAGYTDRKFVTTVVNGDAKAFPGKWINDFDLEGQMYPLAYGKTASNSCTEEQARLCASGCLNTVQGKIVVCDTLNNVTESREAGAVGTILYDFHIPAPDPIPLAVLDYSNFDAFTSYVLTSPDPRGTILRSKTVKDNDAPFVASFSSRGPNSLFSDIMKVYIAYMGALPEKASYSPMSHHQNILQEVIESSSVEDSLVRSYGRSFNGFAAKLTESERDKLAGMDGVVSVFPNTVYKLLTTRSYEFMGLGDKSKHVPEVETDIIVGVLDGGIWPESKSFSDEGIGPIPKKWKGICAGGTNFTCNKKLIGARHYVQDSARDNDSHGSHTASTAAGNIVEGVSMNGLAKGTARGGVPLGRIAIYRVCEPAGCNAASLLGAFDDAIADGVDVITISIGGGVVKVDVDPIAIGSLHAMTKGIVTIASSGNDGSKLGNARNVAPWIISVAAGYTDRKFVTTVVNGDAIALPGKSINDFDLEGQMYTLAYGKTASNNCTEEQARRCTSGCLNTVQGKIVVCDTWNNVMESREAGAVGTILHINVVDIPGPDPIPVAVLNDTNYEAFRSYVLTSPNPRGTILRSKTVKDNDAPFVASFSSRGPNTLFSDIMKPDITAPGVNILAAYSPMSPTAVPGQRMDYYFMSGTSMACPHVGGVAAYIKTFHPDWSPSAVKSAIMTTAWAMNASKNTEAEFAYGSGHVNPTAAVHPGLVYEISKEDYLNMLCSLDYSANGISILAGGAFTCSKESKVNVRDLNYPSMTAKVSASSSSDITFSRTVTNVGKDGSTYKAKLSGDPKLNINVDPETLSFESSGDKKSFTVTVSGNSLAGISGIVSASLVWSDGSHNVRSPIVVYT
;
A
#
# COMPACT_ATOMS: atom_id res chain seq x y z
N MET A 1 -37.68 -10.56 -12.63
CA MET A 1 -36.82 -11.45 -11.83
C MET A 1 -35.38 -11.09 -12.09
N GLN A 2 -34.58 -10.92 -11.04
CA GLN A 2 -33.12 -10.82 -11.11
C GLN A 2 -32.54 -12.14 -10.56
N VAL A 3 -31.29 -12.46 -10.85
CA VAL A 3 -30.63 -13.59 -10.18
C VAL A 3 -30.26 -13.13 -8.77
N TYR A 4 -30.69 -13.90 -7.78
CA TYR A 4 -30.57 -13.60 -6.37
C TYR A 4 -30.03 -14.84 -5.63
N ILE A 5 -29.02 -14.67 -4.78
CA ILE A 5 -28.32 -15.78 -4.09
C ILE A 5 -28.78 -15.91 -2.65
N ALA A 6 -29.65 -16.88 -2.33
CA ALA A 6 -30.19 -17.10 -0.98
C ALA A 6 -29.30 -18.03 -0.13
N TYR A 7 -28.88 -17.57 1.04
CA TYR A 7 -28.07 -18.33 2.00
C TYR A 7 -28.94 -18.89 3.14
N MET A 8 -28.64 -20.10 3.62
CA MET A 8 -29.44 -20.84 4.62
C MET A 8 -28.61 -21.46 5.76
N GLY A 9 -27.47 -20.85 6.10
CA GLY A 9 -26.64 -21.29 7.23
C GLY A 9 -25.94 -22.64 7.02
N ALA A 10 -25.40 -23.21 8.10
CA ALA A 10 -24.64 -24.47 8.04
C ALA A 10 -25.50 -25.69 7.65
N LEU A 11 -24.85 -26.69 7.05
CA LEU A 11 -25.50 -27.94 6.63
C LEU A 11 -25.88 -28.79 7.86
N PRO A 12 -27.16 -29.19 8.05
CA PRO A 12 -27.56 -30.00 9.22
C PRO A 12 -26.90 -31.38 9.30
N GLU A 13 -26.08 -31.62 10.32
CA GLU A 13 -25.36 -32.88 10.59
C GLU A 13 -26.25 -34.04 11.10
N LYS A 14 -27.32 -34.37 10.36
CA LYS A 14 -27.99 -35.67 10.49
C LYS A 14 -27.58 -36.55 9.32
N ALA A 15 -27.14 -37.77 9.59
CA ALA A 15 -26.66 -38.73 8.59
C ALA A 15 -27.71 -39.15 7.51
N SER A 16 -28.94 -38.64 7.58
CA SER A 16 -30.01 -38.83 6.60
C SER A 16 -30.41 -37.54 5.87
N TYR A 17 -29.67 -36.43 6.05
CA TYR A 17 -30.02 -35.13 5.47
C TYR A 17 -29.58 -35.02 4.00
N SER A 18 -30.50 -34.58 3.14
CA SER A 18 -30.25 -34.37 1.70
C SER A 18 -30.46 -32.89 1.35
N PRO A 19 -29.39 -32.08 1.24
CA PRO A 19 -29.48 -30.65 1.00
C PRO A 19 -30.20 -30.29 -0.30
N MET A 20 -29.93 -31.01 -1.40
CA MET A 20 -30.58 -30.76 -2.69
C MET A 20 -32.09 -30.89 -2.57
N SER A 21 -32.56 -31.98 -1.95
CA SER A 21 -33.98 -32.24 -1.71
C SER A 21 -34.61 -31.22 -0.75
N HIS A 22 -33.84 -30.72 0.22
CA HIS A 22 -34.30 -29.71 1.17
C HIS A 22 -34.44 -28.32 0.53
N HIS A 23 -33.48 -27.88 -0.28
CA HIS A 23 -33.59 -26.64 -1.05
C HIS A 23 -34.72 -26.70 -2.07
N GLN A 24 -34.90 -27.85 -2.73
CA GLN A 24 -36.03 -28.05 -3.63
C GLN A 24 -37.37 -27.92 -2.89
N ASN A 25 -37.52 -28.54 -1.71
CA ASN A 25 -38.74 -28.41 -0.88
C ASN A 25 -38.98 -26.98 -0.39
N ILE A 26 -37.98 -26.29 0.16
CA ILE A 26 -38.16 -24.92 0.67
C ILE A 26 -38.42 -23.93 -0.46
N LEU A 27 -37.77 -24.08 -1.62
CA LEU A 27 -38.11 -23.28 -2.79
C LEU A 27 -39.54 -23.57 -3.26
N GLN A 28 -39.98 -24.83 -3.23
CA GLN A 28 -41.36 -25.22 -3.59
C GLN A 28 -42.45 -24.59 -2.70
N GLU A 29 -42.14 -24.25 -1.44
CA GLU A 29 -43.06 -23.53 -0.54
C GLU A 29 -43.14 -22.01 -0.83
N VAL A 30 -42.16 -21.46 -1.55
CA VAL A 30 -42.10 -20.01 -1.86
C VAL A 30 -42.71 -19.68 -3.22
N ILE A 31 -42.34 -20.42 -4.29
CA ILE A 31 -42.84 -20.19 -5.66
C ILE A 31 -44.17 -20.92 -5.91
N GLU A 32 -45.22 -20.13 -6.11
CA GLU A 32 -46.62 -20.60 -6.17
C GLU A 32 -47.07 -21.06 -7.57
N LEU A 33 -46.30 -20.77 -8.63
CA LEU A 33 -46.72 -20.96 -10.04
C LEU A 33 -45.63 -21.46 -11.01
N SER A 34 -44.37 -21.66 -10.59
CA SER A 34 -43.27 -22.13 -11.44
C SER A 34 -42.69 -23.47 -10.98
N SER A 35 -41.98 -24.17 -11.87
CA SER A 35 -41.22 -25.35 -11.47
C SER A 35 -39.97 -24.93 -10.70
N VAL A 36 -39.61 -25.71 -9.69
CA VAL A 36 -38.39 -25.50 -8.89
C VAL A 36 -37.15 -25.58 -9.75
N GLU A 37 -37.12 -26.44 -10.76
CA GLU A 37 -35.94 -26.68 -11.61
C GLU A 37 -35.70 -25.52 -12.61
N ASP A 38 -36.74 -24.80 -13.03
CA ASP A 38 -36.62 -23.62 -13.90
C ASP A 38 -36.20 -22.34 -13.14
N SER A 39 -36.64 -22.20 -11.88
CA SER A 39 -36.33 -21.05 -11.02
C SER A 39 -34.98 -21.18 -10.30
N LEU A 40 -34.54 -22.41 -9.99
CA LEU A 40 -33.28 -22.72 -9.30
C LEU A 40 -32.08 -22.55 -10.25
N VAL A 41 -31.35 -21.44 -10.13
CA VAL A 41 -30.13 -21.18 -10.91
C VAL A 41 -28.98 -22.08 -10.42
N ARG A 42 -28.86 -22.31 -9.10
CA ARG A 42 -27.90 -23.28 -8.53
C ARG A 42 -28.22 -23.61 -7.07
N SER A 43 -28.12 -24.88 -6.68
CA SER A 43 -28.24 -25.32 -5.27
C SER A 43 -26.86 -25.49 -4.63
N TYR A 44 -26.66 -24.94 -3.44
CA TYR A 44 -25.42 -24.99 -2.65
C TYR A 44 -25.69 -25.82 -1.39
N GLY A 45 -25.27 -27.08 -1.40
CA GLY A 45 -25.63 -28.03 -0.35
C GLY A 45 -24.52 -29.06 -0.13
N ARG A 46 -23.36 -28.59 0.36
CA ARG A 46 -22.18 -29.43 0.64
C ARG A 46 -21.38 -29.00 1.87
N SER A 47 -21.12 -27.70 2.03
CA SER A 47 -20.44 -27.13 3.21
C SER A 47 -21.38 -26.21 4.00
N PHE A 48 -22.33 -25.60 3.31
CA PHE A 48 -23.46 -24.87 3.88
C PHE A 48 -24.70 -25.09 3.02
N ASN A 49 -25.85 -24.67 3.56
CA ASN A 49 -27.18 -24.76 2.97
C ASN A 49 -27.49 -23.42 2.26
N GLY A 50 -28.18 -23.44 1.12
CA GLY A 50 -28.54 -22.26 0.33
C GLY A 50 -28.70 -22.56 -1.17
N PHE A 51 -29.19 -21.58 -1.93
CA PHE A 51 -29.34 -21.67 -3.38
C PHE A 51 -29.46 -20.31 -4.06
N ALA A 52 -28.97 -20.20 -5.29
CA ALA A 52 -29.26 -19.08 -6.19
C ALA A 52 -30.51 -19.38 -7.01
N ALA A 53 -31.40 -18.40 -7.15
CA ALA A 53 -32.63 -18.53 -7.92
C ALA A 53 -32.97 -17.23 -8.68
N LYS A 54 -33.72 -17.37 -9.77
CA LYS A 54 -34.42 -16.26 -10.43
C LYS A 54 -35.70 -16.01 -9.66
N LEU A 55 -35.68 -15.01 -8.78
CA LEU A 55 -36.81 -14.64 -7.94
C LEU A 55 -37.35 -13.26 -8.34
N THR A 56 -38.63 -13.03 -8.08
CA THR A 56 -39.17 -11.68 -7.88
C THR A 56 -38.74 -11.17 -6.50
N GLU A 57 -38.81 -9.86 -6.28
CA GLU A 57 -38.42 -9.26 -5.00
C GLU A 57 -39.32 -9.75 -3.85
N SER A 58 -40.63 -9.94 -4.10
CA SER A 58 -41.56 -10.49 -3.12
C SER A 58 -41.30 -11.96 -2.76
N GLU A 59 -40.86 -12.78 -3.72
CA GLU A 59 -40.44 -14.17 -3.43
C GLU A 59 -39.12 -14.20 -2.66
N ARG A 60 -38.18 -13.30 -2.99
CA ARG A 60 -36.93 -13.10 -2.24
C ARG A 60 -37.19 -12.67 -0.80
N ASP A 61 -38.12 -11.74 -0.57
CA ASP A 61 -38.46 -11.28 0.79
C ASP A 61 -39.25 -12.33 1.59
N LYS A 62 -40.15 -13.08 0.93
CA LYS A 62 -40.87 -14.22 1.53
C LYS A 62 -39.91 -15.34 1.94
N LEU A 63 -38.92 -15.66 1.10
CA LEU A 63 -37.86 -16.64 1.37
C LEU A 63 -36.94 -16.18 2.53
N ALA A 64 -36.51 -14.92 2.54
CA ALA A 64 -35.61 -14.37 3.56
C ALA A 64 -36.19 -14.37 4.99
N GLY A 65 -37.50 -14.56 5.15
CA GLY A 65 -38.18 -14.67 6.45
C GLY A 65 -38.43 -16.10 6.98
N MET A 66 -38.01 -17.15 6.26
CA MET A 66 -38.26 -18.54 6.66
C MET A 66 -37.22 -19.05 7.66
N GLU A 67 -37.64 -19.92 8.58
CA GLU A 67 -36.75 -20.49 9.61
C GLU A 67 -35.62 -21.30 8.98
N GLY A 68 -34.38 -20.88 9.23
CA GLY A 68 -33.18 -21.44 8.59
C GLY A 68 -32.68 -20.68 7.35
N VAL A 69 -33.36 -19.64 6.86
CA VAL A 69 -32.85 -18.74 5.81
C VAL A 69 -32.13 -17.53 6.43
N VAL A 70 -31.14 -16.96 5.73
CA VAL A 70 -30.20 -15.97 6.27
C VAL A 70 -30.04 -14.66 5.43
N SER A 71 -29.86 -14.68 4.09
CA SER A 71 -29.62 -13.43 3.27
C SER A 71 -29.66 -13.62 1.73
N VAL A 72 -29.79 -12.54 0.88
CA VAL A 72 -30.06 -12.60 -0.60
C VAL A 72 -29.58 -11.36 -1.52
N PHE A 73 -28.84 -11.48 -2.70
CA PHE A 73 -28.24 -10.32 -3.54
C PHE A 73 -27.68 -10.55 -5.07
N PRO A 74 -27.17 -9.53 -5.92
CA PRO A 74 -26.85 -9.50 -7.46
C PRO A 74 -25.45 -8.93 -8.16
N ASP A 75 -25.28 -8.61 -9.54
CA ASP A 75 -24.02 -8.65 -10.54
C ASP A 75 -23.71 -7.57 -11.78
N THR A 76 -22.57 -7.53 -12.65
CA THR A 76 -22.21 -6.63 -13.93
C THR A 76 -20.90 -6.84 -14.95
N LEU A 77 -20.61 -6.10 -16.15
CA LEU A 77 -19.50 -6.36 -17.26
C LEU A 77 -18.93 -5.23 -18.35
N TYR A 78 -17.82 -5.35 -19.25
CA TYR A 78 -17.21 -4.37 -20.36
C TYR A 78 -16.10 -4.75 -21.57
N LYS A 79 -15.26 -3.84 -22.29
CA LYS A 79 -14.45 -3.99 -23.66
C LYS A 79 -12.98 -3.30 -24.05
N PRO A 80 -12.17 -3.64 -25.17
CA PRO A 80 -10.78 -3.11 -25.71
C PRO A 80 -10.33 -2.86 -27.30
N LEU A 81 -8.99 -2.73 -27.76
CA LEU A 81 -8.38 -2.44 -29.20
C LEU A 81 -6.78 -2.60 -29.55
N THR A 82 -6.22 -2.95 -30.79
CA THR A 82 -4.76 -2.76 -31.38
C THR A 82 -4.42 -3.09 -32.92
N THR A 83 -3.31 -2.63 -33.61
CA THR A 83 -2.89 -3.14 -34.99
C THR A 83 -1.39 -3.38 -35.46
N ARG A 84 -0.28 -2.94 -34.82
CA ARG A 84 1.12 -3.21 -35.37
C ARG A 84 1.77 -4.54 -34.92
N SER A 85 1.13 -5.24 -33.99
CA SER A 85 1.80 -5.86 -32.85
C SER A 85 2.91 -6.87 -33.17
N TYR A 86 2.76 -7.74 -34.18
CA TYR A 86 3.67 -8.89 -34.38
C TYR A 86 5.05 -8.56 -34.95
N GLU A 87 5.19 -7.55 -35.81
CA GLU A 87 6.50 -7.15 -36.33
C GLU A 87 7.38 -6.57 -35.21
N PHE A 88 6.78 -5.74 -34.36
CA PHE A 88 7.41 -5.14 -33.18
C PHE A 88 7.87 -6.20 -32.17
N MET A 89 7.10 -7.28 -31.98
CA MET A 89 7.47 -8.44 -31.16
C MET A 89 8.53 -9.36 -31.80
N GLY A 90 9.19 -8.95 -32.89
CA GLY A 90 10.23 -9.73 -33.56
C GLY A 90 9.71 -10.92 -34.39
N LEU A 91 8.39 -11.06 -34.53
CA LEU A 91 7.72 -12.06 -35.37
C LEU A 91 7.55 -11.54 -36.81
N GLY A 92 8.67 -11.04 -37.36
CA GLY A 92 8.83 -10.54 -38.72
C GLY A 92 8.90 -11.66 -39.77
N ASP A 93 9.09 -11.29 -41.03
CA ASP A 93 9.00 -12.24 -42.16
C ASP A 93 10.18 -13.23 -42.22
N LYS A 94 11.21 -13.00 -41.40
CA LYS A 94 12.41 -13.85 -41.27
C LYS A 94 12.33 -14.82 -40.08
N SER A 95 11.23 -14.82 -39.32
CA SER A 95 11.05 -15.73 -38.19
C SER A 95 10.87 -17.16 -38.67
N LYS A 96 11.56 -18.11 -38.02
CA LYS A 96 11.43 -19.54 -38.33
C LYS A 96 10.02 -20.02 -37.98
N ARG A 97 9.27 -20.48 -38.99
CA ARG A 97 7.93 -21.08 -38.85
C ARG A 97 7.94 -22.53 -39.30
N ALA A 98 6.99 -23.31 -38.79
CA ALA A 98 6.77 -24.70 -39.17
C ALA A 98 5.41 -24.81 -39.89
N PRO A 99 5.30 -24.41 -41.18
CA PRO A 99 4.01 -24.23 -41.84
C PRO A 99 3.15 -25.49 -41.83
N ASN A 100 3.76 -26.66 -42.01
CA ASN A 100 3.09 -27.97 -41.97
C ASN A 100 2.48 -28.32 -40.60
N ILE A 101 2.83 -27.58 -39.53
CA ILE A 101 2.23 -27.70 -38.19
C ILE A 101 1.26 -26.54 -37.96
N GLU A 102 1.63 -25.31 -38.37
CA GLU A 102 0.77 -24.12 -38.25
C GLU A 102 -0.59 -24.31 -38.96
N THR A 103 -0.64 -25.01 -40.11
CA THR A 103 -1.89 -25.30 -40.84
C THR A 103 -2.87 -26.23 -40.10
N ASP A 104 -2.40 -26.95 -39.08
CA ASP A 104 -3.21 -27.84 -38.26
C ASP A 104 -3.60 -27.22 -36.91
N ILE A 105 -3.16 -25.99 -36.60
CA ILE A 105 -3.57 -25.23 -35.41
C ILE A 105 -4.91 -24.53 -35.65
N ILE A 106 -5.82 -24.63 -34.68
CA ILE A 106 -7.17 -24.07 -34.71
C ILE A 106 -7.35 -23.10 -33.54
N VAL A 107 -7.63 -21.82 -33.83
CA VAL A 107 -7.85 -20.78 -32.83
C VAL A 107 -9.35 -20.50 -32.69
N GLY A 108 -9.89 -20.77 -31.51
CA GLY A 108 -11.22 -20.32 -31.11
C GLY A 108 -11.22 -18.84 -30.74
N VAL A 109 -12.18 -18.08 -31.25
CA VAL A 109 -12.36 -16.65 -30.93
C VAL A 109 -13.74 -16.46 -30.32
N ILE A 110 -13.81 -15.92 -29.11
CA ILE A 110 -15.06 -15.64 -28.38
C ILE A 110 -15.22 -14.11 -28.28
N ASP A 111 -16.09 -13.53 -29.10
CA ASP A 111 -16.17 -12.07 -29.29
C ASP A 111 -17.50 -11.65 -29.98
N HIS A 112 -17.54 -10.47 -30.62
CA HIS A 112 -18.70 -9.90 -31.33
C HIS A 112 -19.02 -10.55 -32.69
N GLY A 113 -18.31 -11.62 -33.07
CA GLY A 113 -18.47 -12.34 -34.34
C GLY A 113 -17.28 -12.16 -35.27
N ILE A 114 -17.44 -12.52 -36.54
CA ILE A 114 -16.42 -12.29 -37.58
C ILE A 114 -17.08 -11.84 -38.89
N TRP A 115 -16.36 -11.07 -39.71
CA TRP A 115 -16.73 -10.73 -41.09
C TRP A 115 -15.91 -11.61 -42.05
N PRO A 116 -16.37 -12.82 -42.41
CA PRO A 116 -15.54 -13.85 -43.05
C PRO A 116 -15.04 -13.47 -44.45
N GLU A 117 -15.66 -12.48 -45.10
CA GLU A 117 -15.26 -11.99 -46.43
C GLU A 117 -14.07 -11.01 -46.39
N SER A 118 -13.53 -10.71 -45.21
CA SER A 118 -12.29 -9.94 -45.07
C SER A 118 -11.10 -10.71 -45.63
N LYS A 119 -10.15 -10.01 -46.29
CA LYS A 119 -8.93 -10.65 -46.84
C LYS A 119 -8.10 -11.36 -45.78
N SER A 120 -8.17 -10.93 -44.52
CA SER A 120 -7.54 -11.60 -43.38
C SER A 120 -8.07 -13.02 -43.13
N PHE A 121 -9.20 -13.38 -43.74
CA PHE A 121 -9.90 -14.67 -43.57
C PHE A 121 -10.12 -15.42 -44.90
N SER A 122 -9.43 -14.99 -45.97
CA SER A 122 -9.30 -15.80 -47.18
C SER A 122 -8.70 -17.17 -46.86
N ASP A 123 -9.13 -18.22 -47.55
CA ASP A 123 -8.57 -19.56 -47.44
C ASP A 123 -7.70 -19.97 -48.64
N GLU A 124 -7.38 -19.00 -49.50
CA GLU A 124 -6.40 -19.13 -50.58
C GLU A 124 -5.04 -19.64 -50.04
N GLY A 125 -4.57 -20.76 -50.61
CA GLY A 125 -3.30 -21.40 -50.23
C GLY A 125 -3.33 -22.21 -48.93
N ILE A 126 -4.46 -22.26 -48.21
CA ILE A 126 -4.60 -23.06 -46.99
C ILE A 126 -5.08 -24.49 -47.35
N GLY A 127 -4.56 -25.51 -46.65
CA GLY A 127 -4.86 -26.93 -46.94
C GLY A 127 -6.26 -27.39 -46.49
N PRO A 128 -6.59 -28.70 -46.65
CA PRO A 128 -7.85 -29.25 -46.15
C PRO A 128 -8.02 -29.08 -44.63
N ILE A 129 -9.25 -29.15 -44.13
CA ILE A 129 -9.57 -28.97 -42.70
C ILE A 129 -8.92 -30.10 -41.86
N PRO A 130 -8.30 -29.79 -40.69
CA PRO A 130 -7.58 -30.79 -39.89
C PRO A 130 -8.51 -31.90 -39.36
N LYS A 131 -8.10 -33.17 -39.48
CA LYS A 131 -8.93 -34.35 -39.12
C LYS A 131 -9.33 -34.46 -37.64
N LYS A 132 -8.74 -33.65 -36.75
CA LYS A 132 -9.08 -33.56 -35.32
C LYS A 132 -10.29 -32.67 -35.04
N TRP A 133 -10.64 -31.79 -35.98
CA TRP A 133 -11.76 -30.87 -35.88
C TRP A 133 -13.10 -31.62 -35.91
N LYS A 134 -14.01 -31.25 -35.01
CA LYS A 134 -15.35 -31.86 -34.86
C LYS A 134 -16.48 -30.85 -35.02
N GLY A 135 -16.17 -29.56 -34.96
CA GLY A 135 -17.16 -28.50 -35.02
C GLY A 135 -17.77 -28.24 -36.38
N VAL A 136 -18.77 -27.37 -36.38
CA VAL A 136 -19.67 -27.13 -37.52
C VAL A 136 -19.73 -25.65 -37.90
N CYS A 137 -20.16 -25.38 -39.13
CA CYS A 137 -20.55 -24.04 -39.55
C CYS A 137 -22.04 -23.80 -39.27
N ALA A 138 -22.39 -23.55 -38.00
CA ALA A 138 -23.71 -23.09 -37.57
C ALA A 138 -23.76 -21.55 -37.50
N GLY A 139 -23.21 -20.87 -38.52
CA GLY A 139 -23.00 -19.42 -38.51
C GLY A 139 -24.26 -18.56 -38.63
N GLY A 140 -25.42 -19.16 -38.88
CA GLY A 140 -26.71 -18.45 -38.95
C GLY A 140 -26.95 -17.69 -40.25
N THR A 141 -27.81 -16.67 -40.20
CA THR A 141 -28.27 -15.93 -41.38
C THR A 141 -27.10 -15.29 -42.14
N ASN A 142 -27.04 -15.52 -43.45
CA ASN A 142 -26.04 -14.96 -44.36
C ASN A 142 -24.58 -15.14 -43.91
N PHE A 143 -24.26 -16.30 -43.34
CA PHE A 143 -22.90 -16.68 -42.93
C PHE A 143 -22.47 -17.94 -43.69
N THR A 144 -21.20 -18.03 -44.10
CA THR A 144 -20.63 -19.25 -44.69
C THR A 144 -19.16 -19.39 -44.28
N CYS A 145 -18.78 -20.59 -43.88
CA CYS A 145 -17.41 -20.95 -43.52
C CYS A 145 -16.61 -21.37 -44.76
N ASN A 146 -15.31 -21.16 -44.72
CA ASN A 146 -14.35 -21.62 -45.73
C ASN A 146 -13.29 -22.51 -45.06
N THR A 147 -12.19 -22.86 -45.73
CA THR A 147 -11.14 -23.67 -45.09
C THR A 147 -10.22 -22.88 -44.14
N LYS A 148 -10.41 -21.56 -44.00
CA LYS A 148 -9.70 -20.69 -43.04
C LYS A 148 -10.53 -20.48 -41.76
N VAL A 149 -11.75 -20.00 -41.91
CA VAL A 149 -12.77 -19.90 -40.84
C VAL A 149 -13.61 -21.16 -40.93
N ILE A 150 -13.23 -22.21 -40.20
CA ILE A 150 -13.74 -23.58 -40.35
C ILE A 150 -14.96 -23.90 -39.48
N GLY A 151 -15.27 -23.04 -38.51
CA GLY A 151 -16.38 -23.19 -37.58
C GLY A 151 -16.97 -21.83 -37.23
N ALA A 152 -18.29 -21.79 -37.01
CA ALA A 152 -19.00 -20.58 -36.63
C ALA A 152 -20.26 -20.92 -35.83
N ARG A 153 -20.47 -20.21 -34.72
CA ARG A 153 -21.66 -20.34 -33.85
C ARG A 153 -22.04 -18.98 -33.26
N TYR A 154 -23.29 -18.82 -32.83
CA TYR A 154 -23.83 -17.57 -32.30
C TYR A 154 -24.82 -17.84 -31.16
N TYR A 155 -24.88 -16.93 -30.18
CA TYR A 155 -25.55 -17.17 -28.90
C TYR A 155 -26.36 -15.96 -28.37
N VAL A 156 -26.60 -14.94 -29.22
CA VAL A 156 -27.29 -13.69 -28.84
C VAL A 156 -28.17 -13.07 -29.94
N GLN A 157 -27.78 -13.18 -31.22
CA GLN A 157 -28.57 -12.72 -32.38
C GLN A 157 -28.89 -13.91 -33.31
N ASP A 158 -29.15 -13.70 -34.60
CA ASP A 158 -29.48 -14.76 -35.58
C ASP A 158 -28.29 -15.19 -36.48
N SER A 159 -27.12 -14.57 -36.29
CA SER A 159 -25.94 -14.77 -37.13
C SER A 159 -24.64 -14.49 -36.38
N ALA A 160 -23.60 -15.28 -36.67
CA ALA A 160 -22.23 -15.15 -36.15
C ALA A 160 -21.43 -14.00 -36.80
N ARG A 161 -22.07 -13.25 -37.70
CA ARG A 161 -21.45 -12.14 -38.44
C ARG A 161 -21.22 -10.92 -37.55
N ASP A 162 -20.07 -10.28 -37.71
CA ASP A 162 -19.66 -9.14 -36.88
C ASP A 162 -20.31 -7.83 -37.33
N ASN A 163 -20.97 -7.14 -36.39
CA ASN A 163 -21.55 -5.81 -36.58
C ASN A 163 -20.92 -4.73 -35.66
N ASP A 164 -19.99 -5.12 -34.77
CA ASP A 164 -19.26 -4.24 -33.84
C ASP A 164 -17.85 -3.93 -34.36
N SER A 165 -17.38 -4.67 -35.36
CA SER A 165 -16.02 -4.73 -35.93
C SER A 165 -14.93 -5.29 -35.00
N HIS A 166 -15.18 -5.28 -33.69
CA HIS A 166 -14.24 -5.72 -32.67
C HIS A 166 -13.86 -7.21 -32.81
N GLY A 167 -14.82 -8.10 -33.05
CA GLY A 167 -14.56 -9.54 -33.13
C GLY A 167 -13.72 -9.95 -34.35
N SER A 168 -13.99 -9.35 -35.51
CA SER A 168 -13.17 -9.49 -36.73
C SER A 168 -11.76 -8.96 -36.52
N HIS A 169 -11.66 -7.87 -35.77
CA HIS A 169 -10.40 -7.23 -35.47
C HIS A 169 -9.56 -8.10 -34.50
N THR A 170 -10.15 -8.66 -33.44
CA THR A 170 -9.55 -9.68 -32.57
C THR A 170 -9.11 -10.92 -33.35
N ALA A 171 -10.01 -11.50 -34.16
CA ALA A 171 -9.74 -12.72 -34.94
C ALA A 171 -8.60 -12.55 -35.96
N SER A 172 -8.56 -11.39 -36.64
CA SER A 172 -7.49 -11.09 -37.60
C SER A 172 -6.14 -10.87 -36.92
N THR A 173 -6.14 -10.31 -35.70
CA THR A 173 -4.94 -10.18 -34.87
C THR A 173 -4.46 -11.54 -34.34
N ALA A 174 -5.35 -12.47 -34.00
CA ALA A 174 -4.93 -13.79 -33.51
C ALA A 174 -4.33 -14.67 -34.62
N ALA A 175 -5.09 -14.88 -35.71
CA ALA A 175 -4.76 -15.86 -36.75
C ALA A 175 -5.07 -15.40 -38.18
N GLY A 176 -5.25 -14.10 -38.43
CA GLY A 176 -5.50 -13.58 -39.78
C GLY A 176 -4.35 -13.87 -40.76
N ASN A 177 -4.69 -14.09 -42.03
CA ASN A 177 -3.73 -14.22 -43.13
C ASN A 177 -2.84 -12.97 -43.26
N ILE A 178 -1.74 -13.14 -43.98
CA ILE A 178 -0.87 -12.04 -44.39
C ILE A 178 -1.57 -11.21 -45.48
N VAL A 179 -1.89 -9.95 -45.18
CA VAL A 179 -2.48 -8.99 -46.12
C VAL A 179 -1.57 -7.78 -46.23
N GLU A 180 -0.81 -7.72 -47.32
CA GLU A 180 0.15 -6.64 -47.58
C GLU A 180 -0.52 -5.33 -47.99
N GLY A 181 0.16 -4.21 -47.71
CA GLY A 181 -0.20 -2.88 -48.20
C GLY A 181 -1.44 -2.24 -47.56
N VAL A 182 -2.03 -2.86 -46.54
CA VAL A 182 -3.17 -2.32 -45.78
C VAL A 182 -2.82 -0.99 -45.10
N SER A 183 -3.82 -0.14 -44.91
CA SER A 183 -3.71 1.14 -44.20
C SER A 183 -5.08 1.61 -43.72
N MET A 184 -5.13 2.41 -42.65
CA MET A 184 -6.36 3.07 -42.21
C MET A 184 -6.50 4.38 -42.99
N ASN A 185 -7.25 4.35 -44.09
CA ASN A 185 -7.42 5.46 -45.04
C ASN A 185 -6.10 6.07 -45.59
N GLY A 186 -4.97 5.35 -45.48
CA GLY A 186 -3.62 5.80 -45.83
C GLY A 186 -2.64 5.82 -44.65
N LEU A 187 -3.14 5.89 -43.41
CA LEU A 187 -2.33 5.85 -42.18
C LEU A 187 -1.86 4.42 -41.85
N ALA A 188 -0.78 4.31 -41.05
CA ALA A 188 -0.30 3.03 -40.52
C ALA A 188 0.14 1.99 -41.57
N LYS A 189 0.39 2.42 -42.83
CA LYS A 189 0.59 1.52 -43.98
C LYS A 189 1.65 0.44 -43.70
N GLY A 190 1.29 -0.82 -43.98
CA GLY A 190 2.15 -1.98 -43.76
C GLY A 190 1.44 -3.28 -44.11
N THR A 191 1.84 -4.36 -43.47
CA THR A 191 1.25 -5.70 -43.65
C THR A 191 0.51 -6.10 -42.39
N ALA A 192 -0.81 -6.35 -42.50
CA ALA A 192 -1.56 -6.99 -41.43
C ALA A 192 -1.34 -8.49 -41.48
N ARG A 193 -1.24 -9.13 -40.31
CA ARG A 193 -1.30 -10.58 -40.12
C ARG A 193 -1.60 -10.90 -38.67
N GLY A 194 -2.10 -12.11 -38.44
CA GLY A 194 -2.15 -12.69 -37.11
C GLY A 194 -0.80 -13.23 -36.63
N GLY A 195 -0.74 -13.70 -35.38
CA GLY A 195 0.43 -14.40 -34.85
C GLY A 195 0.73 -15.71 -35.57
N VAL A 196 -0.32 -16.44 -35.97
CA VAL A 196 -0.26 -17.71 -36.72
C VAL A 196 -1.05 -17.62 -38.05
N PRO A 197 -0.47 -17.02 -39.12
CA PRO A 197 -1.22 -16.69 -40.34
C PRO A 197 -1.73 -17.90 -41.14
N LEU A 198 -1.18 -19.10 -40.93
CA LEU A 198 -1.63 -20.34 -41.56
C LEU A 198 -2.63 -21.13 -40.71
N GLY A 199 -2.84 -20.74 -39.44
CA GLY A 199 -3.80 -21.37 -38.54
C GLY A 199 -5.25 -21.15 -38.95
N ARG A 200 -6.13 -22.02 -38.48
CA ARG A 200 -7.59 -21.93 -38.70
C ARG A 200 -8.26 -21.10 -37.62
N ILE A 201 -9.45 -20.61 -37.92
CA ILE A 201 -10.29 -19.86 -36.98
C ILE A 201 -11.62 -20.58 -36.80
N ALA A 202 -12.10 -20.64 -35.56
CA ALA A 202 -13.48 -20.95 -35.23
C ALA A 202 -14.07 -19.78 -34.42
N ILE A 203 -15.22 -19.24 -34.86
CA ILE A 203 -15.83 -18.04 -34.25
C ILE A 203 -17.05 -18.40 -33.39
N TYR A 204 -17.15 -17.77 -32.23
CA TYR A 204 -18.25 -17.94 -31.30
C TYR A 204 -18.78 -16.55 -30.89
N ARG A 205 -19.94 -16.16 -31.43
CA ARG A 205 -20.49 -14.80 -31.25
C ARG A 205 -21.37 -14.71 -30.01
N VAL A 206 -20.90 -13.95 -29.01
CA VAL A 206 -21.51 -13.88 -27.66
C VAL A 206 -21.90 -12.46 -27.22
N CYS A 207 -21.73 -11.47 -28.09
CA CYS A 207 -21.91 -10.05 -27.78
C CYS A 207 -22.85 -9.30 -28.73
N GLU A 208 -23.55 -8.33 -28.15
CA GLU A 208 -24.40 -7.33 -28.79
C GLU A 208 -23.81 -5.92 -28.56
N PRO A 209 -24.30 -4.86 -29.25
CA PRO A 209 -23.71 -3.52 -29.14
C PRO A 209 -23.63 -2.95 -27.72
N VAL A 210 -24.52 -3.39 -26.82
CA VAL A 210 -24.58 -2.95 -25.41
C VAL A 210 -23.77 -3.82 -24.44
N GLY A 211 -23.21 -4.96 -24.87
CA GLY A 211 -22.44 -5.86 -24.00
C GLY A 211 -22.51 -7.34 -24.39
N CYS A 212 -21.88 -8.18 -23.56
CA CYS A 212 -21.78 -9.64 -23.77
C CYS A 212 -22.43 -10.39 -22.61
N ASN A 213 -23.14 -11.48 -22.88
CA ASN A 213 -23.84 -12.24 -21.86
C ASN A 213 -22.96 -13.41 -21.34
N GLY A 214 -22.78 -13.50 -20.03
CA GLY A 214 -21.99 -14.56 -19.39
C GLY A 214 -22.43 -15.99 -19.71
N ALA A 215 -23.74 -16.23 -19.86
CA ALA A 215 -24.25 -17.54 -20.27
C ALA A 215 -23.85 -17.89 -21.72
N SER A 216 -23.91 -16.90 -22.62
CA SER A 216 -23.46 -17.03 -24.01
C SER A 216 -21.93 -17.24 -24.09
N VAL A 217 -21.16 -16.56 -23.24
CA VAL A 217 -19.70 -16.76 -23.10
C VAL A 217 -19.37 -18.20 -22.68
N LEU A 218 -20.06 -18.75 -21.67
CA LEU A 218 -19.81 -20.12 -21.21
C LEU A 218 -20.24 -21.18 -22.24
N ALA A 219 -21.37 -20.97 -22.92
CA ALA A 219 -21.82 -21.85 -24.01
C ALA A 219 -20.80 -21.88 -25.18
N ALA A 220 -20.21 -20.71 -25.51
CA ALA A 220 -19.14 -20.61 -26.49
C ALA A 220 -17.85 -21.33 -26.06
N PHE A 221 -17.50 -21.31 -24.77
CA PHE A 221 -16.37 -22.10 -24.26
C PHE A 221 -16.62 -23.61 -24.38
N ASP A 222 -17.78 -24.10 -23.96
CA ASP A 222 -18.11 -25.53 -24.01
C ASP A 222 -18.11 -26.06 -25.46
N ASP A 223 -18.79 -25.36 -26.37
CA ASP A 223 -18.77 -25.69 -27.81
C ASP A 223 -17.35 -25.61 -28.39
N ALA A 224 -16.53 -24.61 -28.05
CA ALA A 224 -15.15 -24.51 -28.55
C ALA A 224 -14.26 -25.68 -28.09
N ILE A 225 -14.42 -26.10 -26.83
CA ILE A 225 -13.72 -27.26 -26.26
C ILE A 225 -14.19 -28.57 -26.90
N ALA A 226 -15.50 -28.72 -27.13
CA ALA A 226 -16.08 -29.92 -27.76
C ALA A 226 -15.73 -30.03 -29.26
N ASP A 227 -15.78 -28.91 -29.99
CA ASP A 227 -15.44 -28.79 -31.41
C ASP A 227 -13.95 -29.05 -31.68
N GLY A 228 -13.09 -28.81 -30.68
CA GLY A 228 -11.68 -29.22 -30.67
C GLY A 228 -10.70 -28.15 -31.17
N VAL A 229 -10.84 -26.91 -30.68
CA VAL A 229 -9.82 -25.85 -30.87
C VAL A 229 -8.54 -26.16 -30.06
N ASP A 230 -7.40 -25.58 -30.45
CA ASP A 230 -6.12 -25.73 -29.73
C ASP A 230 -5.85 -24.56 -28.76
N VAL A 231 -6.33 -23.36 -29.09
CA VAL A 231 -6.15 -22.13 -28.32
C VAL A 231 -7.44 -21.32 -28.39
N ILE A 232 -7.85 -20.69 -27.29
CA ILE A 232 -8.98 -19.75 -27.23
C ILE A 232 -8.46 -18.34 -26.98
N THR A 233 -9.02 -17.35 -27.68
CA THR A 233 -8.82 -15.92 -27.38
C THR A 233 -10.15 -15.22 -27.16
N ILE A 234 -10.20 -14.40 -26.12
CA ILE A 234 -11.42 -13.72 -25.65
C ILE A 234 -11.08 -12.29 -25.23
N SER A 235 -11.41 -11.33 -26.09
CA SER A 235 -11.02 -9.92 -25.90
C SER A 235 -12.13 -9.11 -25.24
N LEU A 236 -12.72 -9.68 -24.18
CA LEU A 236 -13.81 -9.11 -23.38
C LEU A 236 -13.28 -8.81 -21.96
N GLY A 237 -13.94 -7.93 -21.19
CA GLY A 237 -13.56 -7.60 -19.81
C GLY A 237 -14.79 -7.34 -18.94
N GLY A 238 -14.65 -7.06 -17.65
CA GLY A 238 -15.81 -6.94 -16.75
C GLY A 238 -15.52 -6.28 -15.41
N VAL A 239 -16.53 -6.28 -14.52
CA VAL A 239 -16.24 -6.02 -13.10
C VAL A 239 -15.52 -7.23 -12.51
N VAL A 240 -15.07 -7.07 -11.28
CA VAL A 240 -14.04 -7.92 -10.67
C VAL A 240 -14.74 -9.03 -9.88
N LEU A 241 -15.15 -10.10 -10.60
CA LEU A 241 -16.02 -11.21 -10.16
C LEU A 241 -15.25 -12.52 -9.85
N ASP A 242 -15.64 -13.23 -8.78
CA ASP A 242 -14.91 -14.42 -8.28
C ASP A 242 -14.72 -15.56 -9.30
N LEU A 243 -13.62 -16.33 -9.16
CA LEU A 243 -13.25 -17.45 -10.03
C LEU A 243 -14.38 -18.46 -10.28
N TYR A 244 -15.26 -18.67 -9.29
CA TYR A 244 -16.34 -19.65 -9.36
C TYR A 244 -17.66 -19.06 -9.89
N VAL A 245 -17.69 -17.76 -10.25
CA VAL A 245 -18.82 -17.08 -10.89
C VAL A 245 -18.46 -16.32 -12.17
N ASP A 246 -17.20 -15.95 -12.40
CA ASP A 246 -16.72 -15.37 -13.67
C ASP A 246 -16.84 -16.39 -14.82
N PRO A 247 -17.69 -16.14 -15.83
CA PRO A 247 -17.86 -17.03 -16.98
C PRO A 247 -16.57 -17.26 -17.78
N ILE A 248 -15.68 -16.26 -17.81
CA ILE A 248 -14.41 -16.31 -18.53
C ILE A 248 -13.41 -17.16 -17.74
N ALA A 249 -13.32 -16.99 -16.42
CA ALA A 249 -12.56 -17.89 -15.54
C ALA A 249 -13.02 -19.36 -15.66
N ILE A 250 -14.32 -19.64 -15.51
CA ILE A 250 -14.85 -21.01 -15.52
C ILE A 250 -14.62 -21.67 -16.89
N GLY A 251 -14.95 -21.00 -17.99
CA GLY A 251 -14.80 -21.54 -19.34
C GLY A 251 -13.33 -21.81 -19.70
N SER A 252 -12.44 -20.87 -19.35
CA SER A 252 -11.00 -21.03 -19.57
C SER A 252 -10.35 -22.07 -18.67
N PHE A 253 -10.88 -22.34 -17.47
CA PHE A 253 -10.42 -23.45 -16.63
C PHE A 253 -10.68 -24.78 -17.32
N HIS A 254 -11.91 -24.98 -17.82
CA HIS A 254 -12.27 -26.18 -18.55
C HIS A 254 -11.49 -26.34 -19.86
N ALA A 255 -11.20 -25.23 -20.56
CA ALA A 255 -10.27 -25.25 -21.70
C ALA A 255 -8.87 -25.73 -21.28
N MET A 256 -8.30 -25.12 -20.24
CA MET A 256 -6.96 -25.46 -19.71
C MET A 256 -6.86 -26.94 -19.28
N THR A 257 -7.89 -27.50 -18.61
CA THR A 257 -7.90 -28.93 -18.25
C THR A 257 -7.99 -29.90 -19.44
N ARG A 258 -8.29 -29.40 -20.65
CA ARG A 258 -8.21 -30.15 -21.92
C ARG A 258 -6.93 -29.87 -22.71
N GLY A 259 -6.01 -29.06 -22.17
CA GLY A 259 -4.77 -28.63 -22.83
C GLY A 259 -4.94 -27.40 -23.73
N ILE A 260 -6.11 -26.75 -23.70
CA ILE A 260 -6.45 -25.60 -24.55
C ILE A 260 -6.13 -24.31 -23.78
N VAL A 261 -5.08 -23.60 -24.20
CA VAL A 261 -4.68 -22.32 -23.59
C VAL A 261 -5.72 -21.24 -23.90
N THR A 262 -6.07 -20.42 -22.91
CA THR A 262 -6.92 -19.23 -23.10
C THR A 262 -6.14 -17.93 -22.89
N THR A 263 -6.28 -16.97 -23.81
CA THR A 263 -5.71 -15.61 -23.70
C THR A 263 -6.83 -14.57 -23.59
N ALA A 264 -6.75 -13.64 -22.62
CA ALA A 264 -7.78 -12.60 -22.44
C ALA A 264 -7.19 -11.19 -22.22
N ALA A 265 -8.00 -10.15 -22.42
CA ALA A 265 -7.60 -8.76 -22.16
C ALA A 265 -7.60 -8.44 -20.64
N PHE A 266 -6.58 -7.75 -20.13
CA PHE A 266 -6.46 -7.47 -18.68
C PHE A 266 -7.36 -6.33 -18.17
N GLY A 267 -7.98 -5.55 -19.06
CA GLY A 267 -8.88 -4.43 -18.74
C GLY A 267 -8.30 -3.05 -19.04
N ASN A 268 -9.18 -2.04 -19.06
CA ASN A 268 -8.90 -0.67 -19.49
C ASN A 268 -9.27 0.40 -18.43
N ALA A 269 -9.01 0.13 -17.15
CA ALA A 269 -9.34 1.02 -16.02
C ALA A 269 -8.10 1.62 -15.31
N GLY A 270 -6.94 1.63 -15.96
CA GLY A 270 -5.69 2.24 -15.46
C GLY A 270 -5.71 3.78 -15.43
N PRO A 271 -4.65 4.44 -14.93
CA PRO A 271 -3.34 3.87 -14.56
C PRO A 271 -3.22 3.43 -13.09
N ASN A 272 -4.28 3.57 -12.30
CA ASN A 272 -4.27 3.22 -10.88
C ASN A 272 -4.08 1.71 -10.65
N LEU A 273 -3.41 1.33 -9.57
CA LEU A 273 -3.34 -0.05 -9.10
C LEU A 273 -4.74 -0.58 -8.74
N GLN A 274 -4.90 -1.91 -8.73
CA GLN A 274 -6.15 -2.61 -8.40
C GLN A 274 -7.31 -2.39 -9.39
N THR A 275 -6.99 -2.38 -10.69
CA THR A 275 -7.94 -2.07 -11.78
C THR A 275 -8.09 -3.17 -12.82
N GLY A 276 -7.44 -4.34 -12.62
CA GLY A 276 -7.51 -5.50 -13.51
C GLY A 276 -8.92 -6.06 -13.70
N GLN A 277 -9.13 -6.88 -14.72
CA GLN A 277 -10.43 -7.49 -15.02
C GLN A 277 -10.32 -9.01 -15.14
N ASN A 278 -9.96 -9.57 -16.31
CA ASN A 278 -9.66 -11.00 -16.39
C ASN A 278 -8.35 -11.30 -15.66
N VAL A 279 -8.41 -12.03 -14.55
CA VAL A 279 -7.24 -12.32 -13.71
C VAL A 279 -7.00 -13.80 -13.44
N ALA A 280 -7.94 -14.68 -13.78
CA ALA A 280 -7.88 -16.10 -13.39
C ALA A 280 -6.53 -16.75 -13.78
N PRO A 281 -5.86 -17.46 -12.86
CA PRO A 281 -4.42 -17.76 -12.99
C PRO A 281 -4.08 -18.78 -14.10
N TRP A 282 -5.09 -19.38 -14.72
CA TRP A 282 -4.99 -20.26 -15.89
C TRP A 282 -5.26 -19.54 -17.23
N ILE A 283 -5.60 -18.25 -17.18
CA ILE A 283 -5.70 -17.35 -18.34
C ILE A 283 -4.37 -16.63 -18.53
N ILE A 284 -3.90 -16.52 -19.78
CA ILE A 284 -2.84 -15.57 -20.13
C ILE A 284 -3.51 -14.19 -20.30
N SER A 285 -3.53 -13.41 -19.22
CA SER A 285 -4.11 -12.06 -19.23
C SER A 285 -3.13 -11.02 -19.77
N VAL A 286 -3.57 -10.25 -20.78
CA VAL A 286 -2.71 -9.37 -21.58
C VAL A 286 -3.04 -7.89 -21.32
N ALA A 287 -2.07 -7.16 -20.78
CA ALA A 287 -2.14 -5.71 -20.61
C ALA A 287 -1.90 -4.98 -21.94
N ALA A 288 -2.52 -3.81 -22.14
CA ALA A 288 -2.36 -3.04 -23.38
C ALA A 288 -1.02 -2.28 -23.37
N GLY A 289 -0.08 -2.71 -24.21
CA GLY A 289 1.21 -2.06 -24.42
C GLY A 289 1.25 -1.19 -25.68
N TYR A 290 1.95 -0.06 -25.63
CA TYR A 290 2.30 0.70 -26.82
C TYR A 290 3.36 -0.04 -27.64
N THR A 291 3.09 -0.21 -28.94
CA THR A 291 4.10 -0.57 -29.95
C THR A 291 4.96 0.65 -30.30
N ASP A 292 6.09 0.45 -30.99
CA ASP A 292 6.95 1.53 -31.54
C ASP A 292 6.29 2.37 -32.68
N ARG A 293 4.95 2.42 -32.77
CA ARG A 293 4.17 3.22 -33.72
C ARG A 293 3.36 4.26 -32.97
N LYS A 294 3.60 5.52 -33.31
CA LYS A 294 2.85 6.69 -32.82
C LYS A 294 2.22 7.43 -33.98
N PHE A 295 1.07 8.02 -33.72
CA PHE A 295 0.41 8.91 -34.65
C PHE A 295 0.53 10.33 -34.08
N VAL A 296 1.00 11.25 -34.91
CA VAL A 296 1.09 12.67 -34.56
C VAL A 296 0.14 13.43 -35.47
N THR A 297 -0.96 13.90 -34.90
CA THR A 297 -1.83 14.91 -35.52
C THR A 297 -1.24 16.27 -35.27
N THR A 298 -1.16 17.13 -36.29
CA THR A 298 -0.54 18.45 -36.14
C THR A 298 -1.56 19.53 -36.38
N VAL A 299 -1.82 20.35 -35.37
CA VAL A 299 -2.57 21.60 -35.57
C VAL A 299 -1.61 22.65 -36.13
N VAL A 300 -2.07 23.46 -37.08
CA VAL A 300 -1.33 24.61 -37.60
C VAL A 300 -2.18 25.87 -37.44
N ASN A 301 -1.59 26.96 -36.93
CA ASN A 301 -2.27 28.24 -36.77
C ASN A 301 -2.03 29.20 -37.95
N GLY A 302 -2.68 30.37 -37.95
CA GLY A 302 -2.55 31.39 -39.00
C GLY A 302 -1.12 31.89 -39.25
N ASP A 303 -0.22 31.75 -38.28
CA ASP A 303 1.20 32.13 -38.38
C ASP A 303 2.08 31.00 -38.97
N ALA A 304 1.46 29.92 -39.45
CA ALA A 304 2.07 28.67 -39.87
C ALA A 304 2.87 27.94 -38.75
N LYS A 305 2.65 28.27 -37.48
CA LYS A 305 3.22 27.55 -36.33
C LYS A 305 2.51 26.21 -36.15
N ALA A 306 3.29 25.14 -36.05
CA ALA A 306 2.81 23.77 -35.92
C ALA A 306 2.86 23.29 -34.45
N PHE A 307 1.80 22.60 -34.02
CA PHE A 307 1.59 22.10 -32.67
C PHE A 307 1.29 20.59 -32.75
N PRO A 308 2.22 19.71 -32.31
CA PRO A 308 2.01 18.26 -32.37
C PRO A 308 1.11 17.77 -31.23
N GLY A 309 0.10 16.98 -31.60
CA GLY A 309 -0.84 16.30 -30.71
C GLY A 309 -0.72 14.78 -30.73
N LYS A 310 -1.36 14.12 -29.76
CA LYS A 310 -1.22 12.69 -29.44
C LYS A 310 -2.37 11.80 -29.97
N TRP A 311 -3.41 12.39 -30.56
CA TRP A 311 -4.60 11.68 -31.08
C TRP A 311 -4.50 11.35 -32.58
N ILE A 312 -5.36 10.44 -33.07
CA ILE A 312 -5.45 10.09 -34.49
C ILE A 312 -6.52 10.94 -35.17
N ASN A 313 -6.13 11.63 -36.24
CA ASN A 313 -6.97 12.33 -37.20
C ASN A 313 -6.67 11.78 -38.59
N ASP A 314 -7.56 10.96 -39.14
CA ASP A 314 -7.43 10.45 -40.50
C ASP A 314 -8.25 11.23 -41.53
N PHE A 315 -9.03 12.24 -41.11
CA PHE A 315 -9.55 13.27 -41.99
C PHE A 315 -8.41 14.16 -42.53
N ASP A 316 -8.63 14.74 -43.70
CA ASP A 316 -7.76 15.77 -44.26
C ASP A 316 -8.58 17.04 -44.51
N LEU A 317 -8.09 18.17 -44.01
CA LEU A 317 -8.65 19.50 -44.30
C LEU A 317 -7.91 20.18 -45.47
N GLU A 318 -7.01 19.46 -46.15
CA GLU A 318 -6.20 19.94 -47.29
C GLU A 318 -5.35 21.21 -46.97
N GLY A 319 -5.15 21.49 -45.67
CA GLY A 319 -4.52 22.72 -45.18
C GLY A 319 -5.44 23.96 -45.19
N GLN A 320 -6.74 23.81 -45.47
CA GLN A 320 -7.70 24.91 -45.42
C GLN A 320 -7.80 25.48 -43.99
N MET A 321 -7.70 26.81 -43.88
CA MET A 321 -7.67 27.54 -42.61
C MET A 321 -9.06 28.06 -42.22
N TYR A 322 -9.64 27.45 -41.19
CA TYR A 322 -10.94 27.81 -40.61
C TYR A 322 -10.77 28.81 -39.46
N PRO A 323 -11.79 29.63 -39.15
CA PRO A 323 -11.78 30.44 -37.93
C PRO A 323 -11.80 29.54 -36.69
N LEU A 324 -11.16 29.99 -35.62
CA LEU A 324 -11.11 29.29 -34.33
C LEU A 324 -12.07 29.93 -33.33
N ALA A 325 -12.64 29.11 -32.43
CA ALA A 325 -13.43 29.58 -31.30
C ALA A 325 -13.02 28.82 -30.03
N TYR A 326 -12.49 29.54 -29.04
CA TYR A 326 -12.17 28.96 -27.73
C TYR A 326 -13.42 28.93 -26.86
N GLY A 327 -13.66 27.83 -26.13
CA GLY A 327 -14.88 27.59 -25.35
C GLY A 327 -15.28 28.77 -24.46
N LYS A 328 -14.29 29.38 -23.77
CA LYS A 328 -14.43 30.61 -22.96
C LYS A 328 -15.20 31.75 -23.63
N THR A 329 -15.06 31.90 -24.95
CA THR A 329 -15.68 32.98 -25.75
C THR A 329 -16.68 32.45 -26.78
N ALA A 330 -16.97 31.15 -26.77
CA ALA A 330 -17.86 30.48 -27.71
C ALA A 330 -19.32 30.36 -27.21
N SER A 331 -19.59 30.75 -25.96
CA SER A 331 -20.92 30.64 -25.34
C SER A 331 -21.50 31.99 -24.92
N ASN A 332 -22.77 32.21 -25.26
CA ASN A 332 -23.60 33.30 -24.72
C ASN A 332 -24.63 32.81 -23.67
N SER A 333 -24.60 31.53 -23.28
CA SER A 333 -25.66 30.85 -22.49
C SER A 333 -25.19 30.18 -21.21
N CYS A 334 -23.88 30.03 -20.99
CA CYS A 334 -23.29 29.30 -19.86
C CYS A 334 -22.30 30.14 -19.05
N THR A 335 -21.86 29.65 -17.89
CA THR A 335 -20.74 30.25 -17.15
C THR A 335 -19.42 30.08 -17.89
N GLU A 336 -18.40 30.90 -17.57
CA GLU A 336 -17.07 30.81 -18.21
C GLU A 336 -16.47 29.38 -18.08
N GLU A 337 -16.64 28.76 -16.92
CA GLU A 337 -16.17 27.41 -16.62
C GLU A 337 -16.88 26.36 -17.49
N GLN A 338 -18.22 26.38 -17.53
CA GLN A 338 -19.01 25.50 -18.39
C GLN A 338 -18.69 25.68 -19.88
N ALA A 339 -18.46 26.92 -20.30
CA ALA A 339 -18.11 27.26 -21.68
C ALA A 339 -16.70 26.77 -22.05
N ARG A 340 -15.71 26.91 -21.16
CA ARG A 340 -14.34 26.37 -21.34
C ARG A 340 -14.29 24.85 -21.44
N LEU A 341 -15.13 24.16 -20.66
CA LEU A 341 -15.31 22.70 -20.71
C LEU A 341 -16.22 22.24 -21.86
N CYS A 342 -16.66 23.18 -22.73
CA CYS A 342 -17.57 22.95 -23.85
C CYS A 342 -18.78 22.08 -23.45
N ALA A 343 -19.37 22.41 -22.29
CA ALA A 343 -20.47 21.68 -21.69
C ALA A 343 -21.78 21.80 -22.49
N SER A 344 -22.76 20.95 -22.16
CA SER A 344 -23.90 20.77 -23.05
C SER A 344 -24.82 21.98 -23.16
N GLY A 345 -25.21 22.31 -24.40
CA GLY A 345 -25.93 23.53 -24.74
C GLY A 345 -25.09 24.82 -24.74
N CYS A 346 -23.78 24.76 -24.47
CA CYS A 346 -22.94 25.96 -24.39
C CYS A 346 -22.34 26.42 -25.73
N LEU A 347 -22.21 25.54 -26.74
CA LEU A 347 -21.50 25.82 -28.00
C LEU A 347 -22.28 26.67 -29.05
N ASN A 348 -23.11 27.62 -28.60
CA ASN A 348 -24.07 28.30 -29.47
C ASN A 348 -23.50 29.31 -30.50
N THR A 349 -22.18 29.36 -30.71
CA THR A 349 -21.54 30.25 -31.71
C THR A 349 -20.47 29.59 -32.60
N VAL A 350 -20.33 28.25 -32.60
CA VAL A 350 -19.19 27.55 -33.26
C VAL A 350 -19.44 27.09 -34.71
N GLN A 351 -20.63 27.30 -35.27
CA GLN A 351 -20.99 26.91 -36.64
C GLN A 351 -19.93 27.37 -37.67
N GLY A 352 -19.35 26.41 -38.41
CA GLY A 352 -18.35 26.66 -39.46
C GLY A 352 -16.92 26.93 -38.95
N LYS A 353 -16.66 26.78 -37.65
CA LYS A 353 -15.37 27.04 -36.99
C LYS A 353 -14.73 25.75 -36.49
N ILE A 354 -13.44 25.79 -36.18
CA ILE A 354 -12.78 24.78 -35.34
C ILE A 354 -12.92 25.24 -33.88
N VAL A 355 -13.47 24.40 -33.01
CA VAL A 355 -13.67 24.70 -31.59
C VAL A 355 -12.47 24.24 -30.76
N VAL A 356 -12.13 24.98 -29.71
CA VAL A 356 -11.02 24.70 -28.79
C VAL A 356 -11.55 24.63 -27.36
N CYS A 357 -11.33 23.52 -26.66
CA CYS A 357 -11.93 23.25 -25.34
C CYS A 357 -10.91 22.72 -24.33
N ASP A 358 -11.02 23.11 -23.06
CA ASP A 358 -10.11 22.66 -21.99
C ASP A 358 -10.29 21.17 -21.67
N THR A 359 -11.52 20.66 -21.81
CA THR A 359 -11.86 19.24 -21.87
C THR A 359 -13.09 19.07 -22.79
N LEU A 360 -13.57 17.83 -22.98
CA LEU A 360 -14.93 17.58 -23.48
C LEU A 360 -15.69 16.66 -22.52
N ASN A 361 -16.98 16.94 -22.38
CA ASN A 361 -17.94 16.03 -21.75
C ASN A 361 -18.70 15.16 -22.77
N ASN A 362 -18.76 15.57 -24.05
CA ASN A 362 -19.42 14.83 -25.14
C ASN A 362 -18.78 15.18 -26.50
N VAL A 363 -18.30 14.18 -27.25
CA VAL A 363 -17.69 14.38 -28.58
C VAL A 363 -18.69 14.76 -29.67
N THR A 364 -19.94 14.29 -29.59
CA THR A 364 -20.95 14.53 -30.65
C THR A 364 -21.35 16.01 -30.74
N GLU A 365 -21.27 16.73 -29.63
CA GLU A 365 -21.87 18.05 -29.45
C GLU A 365 -21.17 19.16 -30.26
N SER A 366 -19.86 19.05 -30.49
CA SER A 366 -19.14 19.99 -31.35
C SER A 366 -19.64 19.93 -32.80
N ARG A 367 -19.92 18.72 -33.30
CA ARG A 367 -20.50 18.49 -34.63
C ARG A 367 -21.96 18.93 -34.71
N GLU A 368 -22.76 18.68 -33.67
CA GLU A 368 -24.16 19.11 -33.62
C GLU A 368 -24.30 20.65 -33.53
N ALA A 369 -23.37 21.31 -32.86
CA ALA A 369 -23.21 22.77 -32.89
C ALA A 369 -22.57 23.31 -34.19
N GLY A 370 -22.30 22.42 -35.17
CA GLY A 370 -21.87 22.78 -36.51
C GLY A 370 -20.39 23.12 -36.67
N ALA A 371 -19.53 22.72 -35.72
CA ALA A 371 -18.08 22.86 -35.86
C ALA A 371 -17.53 21.98 -37.00
N VAL A 372 -16.41 22.41 -37.59
CA VAL A 372 -15.69 21.70 -38.66
C VAL A 372 -14.46 20.95 -38.15
N GLY A 373 -14.19 21.03 -36.84
CA GLY A 373 -13.13 20.31 -36.14
C GLY A 373 -13.01 20.74 -34.69
N THR A 374 -12.22 19.99 -33.92
CA THR A 374 -12.16 20.04 -32.45
C THR A 374 -10.69 20.02 -31.98
N ILE A 375 -10.31 20.85 -31.01
CA ILE A 375 -8.96 20.89 -30.42
C ILE A 375 -9.04 20.90 -28.89
N LEU A 376 -8.34 19.95 -28.24
CA LEU A 376 -8.52 19.64 -26.82
C LEU A 376 -7.20 19.55 -26.04
N TYR A 377 -7.31 19.66 -24.72
CA TYR A 377 -6.29 19.29 -23.74
C TYR A 377 -6.52 17.86 -23.18
N ASP A 378 -5.54 17.34 -22.42
CA ASP A 378 -5.29 15.92 -22.16
C ASP A 378 -6.28 15.30 -21.14
N PHE A 379 -7.22 14.47 -21.61
CA PHE A 379 -8.05 13.59 -20.77
C PHE A 379 -8.53 12.33 -21.53
N HIS A 380 -9.15 11.38 -20.82
CA HIS A 380 -9.71 10.17 -21.42
C HIS A 380 -10.91 10.48 -22.35
N ILE A 381 -10.74 10.29 -23.66
CA ILE A 381 -11.80 10.39 -24.67
C ILE A 381 -12.21 8.97 -25.11
N PRO A 382 -13.48 8.54 -24.97
CA PRO A 382 -13.87 7.15 -25.23
C PRO A 382 -13.91 6.70 -26.71
N ALA A 383 -13.93 7.62 -27.67
CA ALA A 383 -14.13 7.31 -29.10
C ALA A 383 -13.51 8.38 -30.03
N PRO A 384 -13.19 8.05 -31.29
CA PRO A 384 -12.84 9.06 -32.29
C PRO A 384 -14.05 9.95 -32.64
N ASP A 385 -13.79 11.23 -32.84
CA ASP A 385 -14.77 12.25 -33.21
C ASP A 385 -15.16 12.13 -34.71
N PRO A 386 -16.46 12.23 -35.08
CA PRO A 386 -16.90 12.28 -36.49
C PRO A 386 -16.48 13.55 -37.27
N ILE A 387 -15.75 14.50 -36.66
CA ILE A 387 -15.08 15.63 -37.33
C ILE A 387 -13.57 15.66 -36.97
N PRO A 388 -12.71 16.35 -37.76
CA PRO A 388 -11.27 16.45 -37.50
C PRO A 388 -10.92 16.85 -36.06
N LEU A 389 -10.16 16.01 -35.35
CA LEU A 389 -9.87 16.17 -33.92
C LEU A 389 -8.37 16.16 -33.62
N ALA A 390 -7.89 17.11 -32.81
CA ALA A 390 -6.56 17.09 -32.21
C ALA A 390 -6.61 17.18 -30.69
N VAL A 391 -5.83 16.33 -30.00
CA VAL A 391 -5.55 16.45 -28.56
C VAL A 391 -4.10 16.86 -28.39
N LEU A 392 -3.87 18.02 -27.78
CA LEU A 392 -2.57 18.60 -27.51
C LEU A 392 -2.19 18.36 -26.03
N ASP A 393 -0.89 18.22 -25.73
CA ASP A 393 -0.44 18.32 -24.34
C ASP A 393 -0.59 19.76 -23.81
N TYR A 394 -0.45 19.95 -22.49
CA TYR A 394 -0.64 21.25 -21.85
C TYR A 394 0.17 22.38 -22.49
N SER A 395 1.44 22.14 -22.82
CA SER A 395 2.35 23.15 -23.36
C SER A 395 2.00 23.56 -24.79
N ASN A 396 1.56 22.60 -25.62
CA ASN A 396 1.09 22.87 -26.97
C ASN A 396 -0.32 23.47 -26.98
N PHE A 397 -1.19 23.09 -26.04
CA PHE A 397 -2.54 23.61 -25.90
C PHE A 397 -2.55 25.07 -25.41
N ASP A 398 -1.85 25.37 -24.30
CA ASP A 398 -1.77 26.73 -23.73
C ASP A 398 -1.15 27.74 -24.70
N ALA A 399 -0.11 27.31 -25.43
CA ALA A 399 0.50 28.11 -26.50
C ALA A 399 -0.40 28.27 -27.74
N PHE A 400 -1.42 27.43 -27.93
CA PHE A 400 -2.39 27.53 -29.03
C PHE A 400 -3.63 28.36 -28.62
N THR A 401 -4.20 28.14 -27.42
CA THR A 401 -5.29 28.98 -26.88
C THR A 401 -4.83 30.42 -26.68
N SER A 402 -3.58 30.64 -26.27
CA SER A 402 -2.97 31.98 -26.23
C SER A 402 -2.99 32.68 -27.60
N TYR A 403 -2.74 31.96 -28.70
CA TYR A 403 -2.90 32.52 -30.05
C TYR A 403 -4.38 32.83 -30.37
N VAL A 404 -5.30 31.91 -30.04
CA VAL A 404 -6.74 32.10 -30.28
C VAL A 404 -7.32 33.30 -29.52
N LEU A 405 -6.79 33.59 -28.33
CA LEU A 405 -7.21 34.70 -27.48
C LEU A 405 -6.56 36.05 -27.83
N THR A 406 -5.46 36.07 -28.61
CA THR A 406 -4.70 37.29 -28.91
C THR A 406 -4.74 37.72 -30.38
N SER A 407 -5.03 36.80 -31.31
CA SER A 407 -5.21 37.14 -32.73
C SER A 407 -6.58 37.80 -33.00
N PRO A 408 -6.65 38.86 -33.82
CA PRO A 408 -7.93 39.52 -34.18
C PRO A 408 -8.77 38.73 -35.21
N ASP A 409 -8.17 37.84 -35.99
CA ASP A 409 -8.85 36.76 -36.72
C ASP A 409 -8.07 35.45 -36.45
N PRO A 410 -8.40 34.72 -35.37
CA PRO A 410 -7.69 33.50 -35.03
C PRO A 410 -8.08 32.40 -36.01
N ARG A 411 -7.12 31.93 -36.82
CA ARG A 411 -7.35 30.87 -37.82
C ARG A 411 -6.48 29.65 -37.57
N GLY A 412 -6.98 28.48 -37.94
CA GLY A 412 -6.25 27.23 -37.80
C GLY A 412 -6.74 26.13 -38.73
N THR A 413 -5.96 25.06 -38.79
CA THR A 413 -6.32 23.81 -39.46
C THR A 413 -5.77 22.63 -38.67
N ILE A 414 -6.43 21.48 -38.77
CA ILE A 414 -5.99 20.22 -38.17
C ILE A 414 -5.48 19.35 -39.31
N LEU A 415 -4.16 19.17 -39.38
CA LEU A 415 -3.55 18.32 -40.40
C LEU A 415 -3.84 16.85 -40.11
N ARG A 416 -3.94 16.08 -41.19
CA ARG A 416 -3.96 14.61 -41.14
C ARG A 416 -2.76 14.05 -40.36
N SER A 417 -2.99 13.02 -39.55
CA SER A 417 -1.93 12.39 -38.76
C SER A 417 -0.76 11.90 -39.62
N LYS A 418 0.44 11.93 -39.05
CA LYS A 418 1.60 11.24 -39.59
C LYS A 418 1.94 10.05 -38.70
N THR A 419 2.19 8.91 -39.33
CA THR A 419 2.72 7.72 -38.63
C THR A 419 4.21 7.93 -38.42
N VAL A 420 4.66 7.94 -37.17
CA VAL A 420 6.06 8.07 -36.78
C VAL A 420 6.49 6.86 -35.95
N LYS A 421 7.80 6.58 -35.92
CA LYS A 421 8.34 5.62 -34.97
C LYS A 421 8.39 6.26 -33.59
N ASP A 422 7.87 5.55 -32.59
CA ASP A 422 8.14 5.85 -31.17
C ASP A 422 9.37 5.07 -30.72
N ASN A 423 10.33 5.72 -30.06
CA ASN A 423 11.55 5.09 -29.57
C ASN A 423 11.49 4.72 -28.08
N ASP A 424 10.45 5.17 -27.36
CA ASP A 424 10.28 4.93 -25.93
C ASP A 424 9.54 3.60 -25.66
N ALA A 425 8.94 3.01 -26.69
CA ALA A 425 8.24 1.73 -26.65
C ALA A 425 9.19 0.51 -26.53
N PRO A 426 8.83 -0.54 -25.78
CA PRO A 426 7.50 -0.80 -25.19
C PRO A 426 7.30 -0.16 -23.80
N PHE A 427 6.15 0.49 -23.62
CA PHE A 427 5.62 0.85 -22.30
C PHE A 427 4.11 0.56 -22.23
N VAL A 428 3.60 0.32 -21.02
CA VAL A 428 2.19 -0.07 -20.79
C VAL A 428 1.30 1.17 -20.85
N ALA A 429 0.24 1.14 -21.66
CA ALA A 429 -0.64 2.28 -21.92
C ALA A 429 -1.34 2.78 -20.65
N SER A 430 -1.54 4.09 -20.51
CA SER A 430 -2.11 4.72 -19.30
C SER A 430 -3.45 4.11 -18.90
N PHE A 431 -4.38 3.96 -19.86
CA PHE A 431 -5.68 3.32 -19.65
C PHE A 431 -5.58 1.82 -19.32
N SER A 432 -4.48 1.13 -19.65
CA SER A 432 -4.36 -0.30 -19.36
C SER A 432 -4.42 -0.52 -17.85
N SER A 433 -5.33 -1.38 -17.43
CA SER A 433 -5.49 -1.79 -16.03
C SER A 433 -4.18 -2.29 -15.42
N ARG A 434 -4.03 -2.07 -14.11
CA ARG A 434 -2.85 -2.44 -13.32
C ARG A 434 -3.24 -3.36 -12.16
N GLY A 435 -2.41 -4.36 -11.89
CA GLY A 435 -2.53 -5.20 -10.70
C GLY A 435 -2.10 -4.46 -9.42
N PRO A 436 -2.13 -5.13 -8.25
CA PRO A 436 -2.78 -6.42 -8.01
C PRO A 436 -4.31 -6.23 -7.95
N ASN A 437 -5.08 -7.09 -8.61
CA ASN A 437 -6.53 -6.88 -8.71
C ASN A 437 -7.26 -7.16 -7.38
N SER A 438 -8.39 -6.48 -7.12
CA SER A 438 -9.16 -6.62 -5.88
C SER A 438 -9.89 -7.96 -5.75
N LEU A 439 -9.98 -8.73 -6.84
CA LEU A 439 -10.67 -10.01 -6.93
C LEU A 439 -10.14 -11.06 -5.94
N PHE A 440 -8.84 -11.26 -5.91
CA PHE A 440 -8.27 -12.46 -5.31
C PHE A 440 -7.75 -12.23 -3.89
N SER A 441 -8.70 -12.36 -2.97
CA SER A 441 -8.65 -13.54 -2.09
C SER A 441 -9.91 -14.36 -2.34
N ASP A 442 -9.93 -15.23 -3.35
CA ASP A 442 -9.41 -16.62 -3.21
C ASP A 442 -7.99 -16.96 -3.71
N ILE A 443 -7.11 -15.99 -4.00
CA ILE A 443 -5.72 -16.21 -3.55
C ILE A 443 -5.81 -16.34 -2.03
N MET A 444 -5.50 -17.52 -1.50
CA MET A 444 -5.34 -17.67 -0.07
C MET A 444 -4.25 -16.70 0.39
N LYS A 445 -4.68 -15.54 0.91
CA LYS A 445 -3.77 -14.56 1.49
C LYS A 445 -3.21 -15.22 2.74
N VAL A 446 -2.04 -14.74 3.09
CA VAL A 446 -1.25 -15.33 4.15
C VAL A 446 -1.81 -14.59 5.39
N TYR A 447 -2.54 -15.32 6.23
CA TYR A 447 -3.28 -14.87 7.42
C TYR A 447 -2.81 -15.69 8.66
N ILE A 448 -2.42 -15.07 9.79
CA ILE A 448 -2.15 -15.82 11.04
C ILE A 448 -3.41 -15.96 11.88
N ALA A 449 -3.72 -17.19 12.28
CA ALA A 449 -4.47 -17.50 13.49
C ALA A 449 -3.60 -17.48 14.76
N TYR A 450 -4.07 -16.87 15.82
CA TYR A 450 -3.34 -16.75 17.09
C TYR A 450 -4.18 -17.32 18.23
N MET A 451 -3.60 -18.00 19.22
CA MET A 451 -4.33 -19.09 19.91
C MET A 451 -3.98 -19.33 21.39
N GLY A 452 -3.57 -18.30 22.12
CA GLY A 452 -3.29 -18.40 23.56
C GLY A 452 -1.80 -18.56 23.91
N ALA A 453 -1.46 -18.21 25.15
CA ALA A 453 -0.12 -18.46 25.69
C ALA A 453 0.14 -19.97 25.73
N LEU A 454 1.34 -20.43 25.36
CA LEU A 454 1.62 -21.88 25.25
C LEU A 454 1.35 -22.59 26.61
N PRO A 455 0.39 -23.55 26.68
CA PRO A 455 -0.03 -24.18 27.94
C PRO A 455 1.05 -25.02 28.62
N GLU A 456 1.11 -24.96 29.96
CA GLU A 456 2.15 -25.61 30.76
C GLU A 456 1.91 -27.11 31.07
N LYS A 457 0.92 -27.75 30.42
CA LYS A 457 0.65 -29.18 30.63
C LYS A 457 1.70 -30.03 29.93
N ALA A 458 2.37 -30.91 30.69
CA ALA A 458 3.43 -31.81 30.20
C ALA A 458 3.01 -32.82 29.11
N SER A 459 1.74 -32.83 28.68
CA SER A 459 1.19 -33.68 27.61
C SER A 459 0.68 -32.87 26.40
N TYR A 460 1.01 -31.58 26.31
CA TYR A 460 0.52 -30.70 25.25
C TYR A 460 1.41 -30.72 23.99
N SER A 461 0.83 -30.94 22.82
CA SER A 461 1.52 -30.90 21.52
C SER A 461 0.93 -29.79 20.65
N PRO A 462 1.59 -28.63 20.53
CA PRO A 462 1.03 -27.48 19.82
C PRO A 462 0.88 -27.74 18.32
N MET A 463 1.88 -28.33 17.65
CA MET A 463 1.77 -28.67 16.22
C MET A 463 0.51 -29.51 15.93
N SER A 464 0.27 -30.54 16.74
CA SER A 464 -0.92 -31.40 16.62
C SER A 464 -2.23 -30.66 16.91
N HIS A 465 -2.21 -29.69 17.83
CA HIS A 465 -3.38 -28.89 18.17
C HIS A 465 -3.71 -27.84 17.09
N HIS A 466 -2.69 -27.21 16.50
CA HIS A 466 -2.85 -26.33 15.33
C HIS A 466 -3.31 -27.11 14.12
N GLN A 467 -2.75 -28.29 13.88
CA GLN A 467 -3.22 -29.16 12.82
C GLN A 467 -4.71 -29.52 13.03
N ASN A 468 -5.14 -29.90 14.24
CA ASN A 468 -6.54 -30.20 14.52
C ASN A 468 -7.48 -28.99 14.32
N ILE A 469 -7.22 -27.84 14.94
CA ILE A 469 -8.10 -26.65 14.79
C ILE A 469 -8.09 -26.12 13.34
N LEU A 470 -6.96 -26.24 12.63
CA LEU A 470 -6.90 -25.90 11.21
C LEU A 470 -7.64 -26.92 10.33
N GLN A 471 -7.70 -28.20 10.74
CA GLN A 471 -8.55 -29.22 10.10
C GLN A 471 -10.04 -28.89 10.27
N GLU A 472 -10.45 -28.40 11.45
CA GLU A 472 -11.82 -27.94 11.74
C GLU A 472 -12.20 -26.67 10.96
N VAL A 473 -11.23 -25.86 10.53
CA VAL A 473 -11.48 -24.68 9.66
C VAL A 473 -11.57 -25.03 8.18
N ILE A 474 -10.53 -25.67 7.61
CA ILE A 474 -10.41 -25.90 6.16
C ILE A 474 -11.24 -27.12 5.72
N GLU A 475 -11.74 -27.94 6.65
CA GLU A 475 -12.62 -29.10 6.39
C GLU A 475 -12.06 -30.09 5.32
N SER A 476 -10.73 -30.18 5.22
CA SER A 476 -10.03 -30.96 4.19
C SER A 476 -8.94 -31.86 4.79
N SER A 477 -8.45 -32.83 4.01
CA SER A 477 -7.60 -33.92 4.50
C SER A 477 -6.09 -33.62 4.55
N SER A 478 -5.61 -32.50 4.01
CA SER A 478 -4.17 -32.16 3.98
C SER A 478 -3.86 -30.77 4.56
N VAL A 479 -4.12 -30.59 5.86
CA VAL A 479 -3.79 -29.37 6.61
C VAL A 479 -2.33 -28.92 6.45
N GLU A 480 -1.42 -29.86 6.20
CA GLU A 480 0.01 -29.63 5.98
C GLU A 480 0.32 -28.78 4.72
N ASP A 481 -0.60 -28.68 3.75
CA ASP A 481 -0.45 -27.86 2.54
C ASP A 481 -0.84 -26.38 2.75
N SER A 482 -1.83 -26.13 3.61
CA SER A 482 -2.34 -24.78 3.90
C SER A 482 -1.61 -24.12 5.09
N LEU A 483 -1.09 -24.93 6.01
CA LEU A 483 -0.30 -24.51 7.17
C LEU A 483 1.07 -23.94 6.75
N VAL A 484 1.11 -22.65 6.41
CA VAL A 484 2.34 -21.93 6.06
C VAL A 484 3.37 -21.98 7.21
N ARG A 485 2.93 -21.92 8.48
CA ARG A 485 3.81 -22.04 9.66
C ARG A 485 3.02 -22.25 10.95
N SER A 486 3.18 -23.38 11.66
CA SER A 486 2.61 -23.55 13.02
C SER A 486 3.46 -22.84 14.09
N TYR A 487 2.81 -22.30 15.12
CA TYR A 487 3.43 -21.58 16.24
C TYR A 487 3.24 -22.33 17.53
N GLY A 488 4.32 -22.85 18.09
CA GLY A 488 4.20 -23.84 19.15
C GLY A 488 5.41 -24.02 20.04
N ARG A 489 6.46 -23.22 19.90
CA ARG A 489 7.63 -23.37 20.77
C ARG A 489 7.56 -22.43 21.98
N SER A 490 6.89 -21.28 21.84
CA SER A 490 6.69 -20.36 22.98
C SER A 490 5.33 -19.65 23.01
N PHE A 491 4.60 -19.52 21.89
CA PHE A 491 3.16 -19.28 21.98
C PHE A 491 2.38 -20.09 20.96
N ASN A 492 1.06 -20.06 21.10
CA ASN A 492 0.14 -20.91 20.38
C ASN A 492 -0.51 -20.14 19.21
N GLY A 493 -0.60 -20.76 18.03
CA GLY A 493 -1.16 -20.17 16.82
C GLY A 493 -0.63 -20.84 15.55
N PHE A 494 -0.96 -20.29 14.39
CA PHE A 494 -0.35 -20.66 13.11
C PHE A 494 -0.64 -19.65 11.99
N ALA A 495 0.32 -19.49 11.08
CA ALA A 495 0.05 -19.03 9.74
C ALA A 495 -0.63 -20.13 8.96
N ALA A 496 -1.74 -19.79 8.36
CA ALA A 496 -2.22 -20.49 7.21
C ALA A 496 -2.31 -19.54 6.02
N LYS A 497 -2.16 -20.10 4.83
CA LYS A 497 -2.87 -19.60 3.67
C LYS A 497 -4.35 -19.83 3.97
N LEU A 498 -5.13 -18.76 3.97
CA LEU A 498 -6.58 -18.80 4.22
C LEU A 498 -7.30 -17.91 3.21
N THR A 499 -8.53 -18.29 2.86
CA THR A 499 -9.49 -17.35 2.27
C THR A 499 -9.96 -16.36 3.34
N GLU A 500 -10.67 -15.29 2.94
CA GLU A 500 -11.23 -14.35 3.93
C GLU A 500 -12.34 -14.97 4.79
N SER A 501 -13.09 -15.94 4.26
CA SER A 501 -14.11 -16.67 5.03
C SER A 501 -13.51 -17.70 6.00
N GLU A 502 -12.43 -18.38 5.61
CA GLU A 502 -11.67 -19.25 6.53
C GLU A 502 -11.03 -18.43 7.65
N ARG A 503 -10.46 -17.26 7.33
CA ARG A 503 -9.96 -16.25 8.28
C ARG A 503 -11.03 -15.83 9.29
N ASP A 504 -12.25 -15.54 8.85
CA ASP A 504 -13.36 -15.13 9.73
C ASP A 504 -13.91 -16.30 10.56
N LYS A 505 -14.07 -17.49 9.97
CA LYS A 505 -14.49 -18.73 10.66
C LYS A 505 -13.49 -19.07 11.78
N LEU A 506 -12.21 -19.01 11.46
CA LEU A 506 -11.10 -19.29 12.37
C LEU A 506 -11.05 -18.28 13.51
N ALA A 507 -11.28 -16.99 13.27
CA ALA A 507 -11.36 -15.95 14.31
C ALA A 507 -12.49 -16.16 15.34
N GLY A 508 -13.47 -17.03 15.06
CA GLY A 508 -14.57 -17.35 15.98
C GLY A 508 -14.42 -18.65 16.79
N MET A 509 -13.42 -19.49 16.50
CA MET A 509 -13.30 -20.83 17.10
C MET A 509 -12.78 -20.82 18.54
N ASP A 510 -13.23 -21.76 19.38
CA ASP A 510 -12.86 -21.90 20.82
C ASP A 510 -11.43 -22.41 21.08
N GLY A 511 -10.49 -21.67 20.51
CA GLY A 511 -9.05 -21.79 20.65
C GLY A 511 -8.29 -20.68 19.90
N VAL A 512 -8.96 -19.82 19.13
CA VAL A 512 -8.37 -18.79 18.27
C VAL A 512 -8.79 -17.37 18.65
N VAL A 513 -7.78 -16.60 19.03
CA VAL A 513 -7.83 -15.21 19.46
C VAL A 513 -8.18 -14.27 18.30
N SER A 514 -7.70 -14.56 17.09
CA SER A 514 -7.65 -13.58 15.99
C SER A 514 -7.14 -14.06 14.65
N VAL A 515 -7.50 -13.37 13.54
CA VAL A 515 -6.94 -13.57 12.18
C VAL A 515 -6.97 -12.31 11.25
N PHE A 516 -5.92 -12.01 10.43
CA PHE A 516 -5.66 -10.64 9.85
C PHE A 516 -4.58 -10.53 8.68
N PRO A 517 -4.50 -9.43 7.85
CA PRO A 517 -3.80 -9.37 6.53
C PRO A 517 -2.48 -8.51 6.33
N ASN A 518 -1.75 -8.74 5.21
CA ASN A 518 -0.40 -8.22 4.79
C ASN A 518 -0.26 -6.70 4.41
N THR A 519 0.83 -5.96 4.78
CA THR A 519 1.22 -4.60 4.20
C THR A 519 2.69 -4.12 4.51
N VAL A 520 3.45 -3.41 3.63
CA VAL A 520 4.95 -3.10 3.73
C VAL A 520 5.37 -1.61 3.73
N TYR A 521 6.47 -1.18 4.41
CA TYR A 521 7.10 0.19 4.41
C TYR A 521 8.65 0.22 4.77
N LYS A 522 9.41 1.37 4.79
CA LYS A 522 10.94 1.46 4.75
C LYS A 522 11.68 2.67 5.46
N LEU A 523 12.95 2.63 6.04
CA LEU A 523 13.77 3.71 6.78
C LEU A 523 15.36 3.55 7.11
N LEU A 524 16.12 4.48 7.86
CA LEU A 524 17.63 4.59 8.26
C LEU A 524 18.17 5.18 9.69
N THR A 525 19.41 4.86 10.29
CA THR A 525 20.04 5.34 11.66
C THR A 525 21.58 5.49 12.12
N THR A 526 22.15 6.68 12.52
CA THR A 526 23.57 6.85 13.08
C THR A 526 23.73 7.49 14.47
N ARG A 527 23.28 8.75 14.67
CA ARG A 527 23.69 9.62 15.81
C ARG A 527 22.87 9.40 17.10
N SER A 528 21.72 8.77 16.95
CA SER A 528 20.66 8.62 17.95
C SER A 528 21.14 8.12 19.32
N TYR A 529 22.03 7.13 19.38
CA TYR A 529 22.45 6.53 20.66
C TYR A 529 23.33 7.44 21.51
N GLU A 530 24.15 8.31 20.91
CA GLU A 530 24.90 9.33 21.65
C GLU A 530 23.94 10.37 22.25
N PHE A 531 22.97 10.83 21.46
CA PHE A 531 21.92 11.76 21.89
C PHE A 531 21.08 11.19 23.05
N MET A 532 20.78 9.89 23.03
CA MET A 532 20.10 9.17 24.12
C MET A 532 21.04 8.83 25.30
N GLY A 533 22.29 9.32 25.33
CA GLY A 533 23.20 9.10 26.45
C GLY A 533 23.83 7.70 26.54
N LEU A 534 23.69 6.86 25.51
CA LEU A 534 24.35 5.55 25.34
C LEU A 534 25.64 5.65 24.48
N GLY A 535 26.26 6.83 24.40
CA GLY A 535 27.56 7.00 23.73
C GLY A 535 28.76 6.42 24.49
N ASP A 536 28.60 6.14 25.79
CA ASP A 536 29.68 5.67 26.67
C ASP A 536 29.67 4.14 26.83
N LYS A 537 30.83 3.51 26.59
CA LYS A 537 31.05 2.06 26.76
C LYS A 537 30.95 1.62 28.22
N SER A 538 31.20 2.51 29.19
CA SER A 538 31.15 2.20 30.64
C SER A 538 29.78 1.76 31.15
N LYS A 539 28.72 2.06 30.38
CA LYS A 539 27.32 1.77 30.73
C LYS A 539 26.84 0.39 30.30
N HIS A 540 27.61 -0.32 29.48
CA HIS A 540 27.25 -1.62 28.95
C HIS A 540 27.77 -2.74 29.87
N VAL A 541 27.13 -3.91 29.85
CA VAL A 541 27.57 -5.13 30.57
C VAL A 541 27.92 -6.20 29.51
N PRO A 542 29.15 -6.19 28.95
CA PRO A 542 29.51 -7.01 27.78
C PRO A 542 29.24 -8.51 27.95
N GLU A 543 29.43 -9.02 29.17
CA GLU A 543 29.29 -10.43 29.54
C GLU A 543 27.84 -10.91 29.42
N VAL A 544 26.86 -10.05 29.72
CA VAL A 544 25.43 -10.36 29.61
C VAL A 544 24.87 -9.90 28.27
N GLU A 545 25.32 -8.77 27.75
CA GLU A 545 24.88 -8.25 26.45
C GLU A 545 25.15 -9.21 25.31
N THR A 546 26.27 -9.92 25.33
CA THR A 546 26.54 -10.92 24.30
C THR A 546 25.60 -12.13 24.35
N ASP A 547 24.84 -12.32 25.44
CA ASP A 547 23.78 -13.34 25.52
C ASP A 547 22.37 -12.78 25.24
N ILE A 548 22.21 -11.46 25.04
CA ILE A 548 20.92 -10.86 24.61
C ILE A 548 20.71 -11.04 23.10
N ILE A 549 19.50 -11.43 22.73
CA ILE A 549 19.09 -11.76 21.35
C ILE A 549 17.89 -10.90 20.96
N VAL A 550 18.06 -10.07 19.94
CA VAL A 550 17.00 -9.20 19.38
C VAL A 550 16.40 -9.85 18.14
N GLY A 551 15.09 -10.12 18.19
CA GLY A 551 14.30 -10.51 17.04
C GLY A 551 13.87 -9.29 16.23
N VAL A 552 14.13 -9.32 14.92
CA VAL A 552 13.81 -8.24 13.98
C VAL A 552 12.84 -8.77 12.93
N LEU A 553 11.64 -8.19 12.87
CA LEU A 553 10.55 -8.59 11.96
C LEU A 553 10.45 -7.56 10.83
N ASP A 554 11.00 -7.87 9.65
CA ASP A 554 11.21 -6.85 8.61
C ASP A 554 11.52 -7.38 7.18
N GLY A 555 12.09 -6.52 6.31
CA GLY A 555 12.57 -6.71 4.93
C GLY A 555 13.59 -7.81 4.68
N GLY A 556 14.08 -8.47 5.72
CA GLY A 556 15.26 -9.33 5.68
C GLY A 556 16.50 -8.57 6.16
N ILE A 557 17.70 -9.02 5.80
CA ILE A 557 18.95 -8.31 6.15
C ILE A 557 19.96 -8.43 5.01
N TRP A 558 20.88 -7.47 4.89
CA TRP A 558 22.05 -7.58 4.01
C TRP A 558 23.26 -8.05 4.82
N PRO A 559 23.54 -9.36 4.91
CA PRO A 559 24.43 -9.93 5.92
C PRO A 559 25.90 -9.49 5.79
N GLU A 560 26.34 -9.04 4.62
CA GLU A 560 27.71 -8.54 4.39
C GLU A 560 27.93 -7.10 4.91
N SER A 561 26.91 -6.41 5.42
CA SER A 561 27.13 -5.09 6.01
C SER A 561 28.02 -5.20 7.25
N LYS A 562 28.96 -4.25 7.40
CA LYS A 562 29.90 -4.20 8.53
C LYS A 562 29.19 -4.14 9.88
N SER A 563 27.98 -3.57 9.94
CA SER A 563 27.14 -3.55 11.14
C SER A 563 26.63 -4.95 11.57
N PHE A 564 26.86 -5.99 10.77
CA PHE A 564 26.60 -7.40 11.10
C PHE A 564 27.86 -8.26 11.13
N SER A 565 29.05 -7.65 11.14
CA SER A 565 30.29 -8.36 11.45
C SER A 565 30.21 -9.00 12.84
N ASP A 566 30.70 -10.23 12.97
CA ASP A 566 30.85 -10.95 14.24
C ASP A 566 32.26 -10.87 14.82
N GLU A 567 33.09 -9.98 14.27
CA GLU A 567 34.35 -9.56 14.87
C GLU A 567 34.14 -9.03 16.30
N GLY A 568 34.95 -9.54 17.23
CA GLY A 568 34.84 -9.23 18.66
C GLY A 568 33.73 -9.97 19.42
N ILE A 569 32.90 -10.79 18.76
CA ILE A 569 31.71 -11.40 19.38
C ILE A 569 31.95 -12.87 19.78
N GLY A 570 31.44 -13.22 20.97
CA GLY A 570 31.59 -14.53 21.59
C GLY A 570 30.79 -15.66 20.91
N PRO A 571 30.90 -16.91 21.42
CA PRO A 571 30.12 -18.05 20.91
C PRO A 571 28.62 -17.78 20.99
N ILE A 572 27.82 -18.46 20.16
CA ILE A 572 26.35 -18.26 20.13
C ILE A 572 25.74 -18.66 21.49
N PRO A 573 24.78 -17.89 22.05
CA PRO A 573 24.24 -18.14 23.38
C PRO A 573 23.56 -19.51 23.50
N LYS A 574 23.80 -20.24 24.60
CA LYS A 574 23.26 -21.61 24.78
C LYS A 574 21.73 -21.68 24.84
N LYS A 575 21.05 -20.56 25.11
CA LYS A 575 19.58 -20.47 25.11
C LYS A 575 18.96 -20.43 23.71
N TRP A 576 19.76 -20.13 22.68
CA TRP A 576 19.32 -19.99 21.29
C TRP A 576 18.95 -21.35 20.69
N LYS A 577 17.74 -21.46 20.12
CA LYS A 577 17.19 -22.68 19.51
C LYS A 577 16.88 -22.51 18.02
N GLY A 578 17.26 -21.37 17.44
CA GLY A 578 17.02 -21.03 16.05
C GLY A 578 18.12 -21.44 15.10
N ILE A 579 17.87 -21.20 13.81
CA ILE A 579 18.68 -21.71 12.71
C ILE A 579 19.01 -20.64 11.67
N CYS A 580 19.99 -20.91 10.83
CA CYS A 580 20.23 -20.15 9.61
C CYS A 580 19.47 -20.76 8.42
N ALA A 581 18.16 -20.57 8.38
CA ALA A 581 17.33 -20.81 7.21
C ALA A 581 17.25 -19.52 6.36
N GLY A 582 18.42 -18.99 5.98
CA GLY A 582 18.54 -17.72 5.25
C GLY A 582 18.24 -17.81 3.76
N GLY A 583 18.02 -19.01 3.21
CA GLY A 583 17.72 -19.24 1.81
C GLY A 583 18.90 -18.98 0.87
N THR A 584 18.61 -18.61 -0.37
CA THR A 584 19.62 -18.53 -1.45
C THR A 584 20.63 -17.40 -1.20
N ASN A 585 21.93 -17.71 -1.41
CA ASN A 585 23.07 -16.82 -1.23
C ASN A 585 23.03 -16.05 0.11
N PHE A 586 22.95 -16.77 1.22
CA PHE A 586 22.85 -16.22 2.56
C PHE A 586 23.67 -17.07 3.56
N THR A 587 24.35 -16.41 4.51
CA THR A 587 25.11 -17.09 5.57
C THR A 587 24.99 -16.31 6.88
N CYS A 588 24.86 -17.03 7.99
CA CYS A 588 24.82 -16.49 9.35
C CYS A 588 26.20 -16.56 10.02
N ASN A 589 26.42 -15.74 11.05
CA ASN A 589 27.67 -15.67 11.81
C ASN A 589 27.35 -15.53 13.32
N LYS A 590 28.32 -15.19 14.20
CA LYS A 590 28.00 -15.05 15.63
C LYS A 590 27.25 -13.74 15.97
N LYS A 591 27.07 -12.82 15.03
CA LYS A 591 26.32 -11.57 15.21
C LYS A 591 24.87 -11.78 14.77
N LEU A 592 24.71 -12.09 13.50
CA LEU A 592 23.47 -12.53 12.87
C LEU A 592 23.38 -14.05 13.06
N ILE A 593 22.88 -14.48 14.22
CA ILE A 593 22.86 -15.90 14.64
C ILE A 593 21.66 -16.67 14.08
N GLY A 594 20.63 -15.94 13.66
CA GLY A 594 19.38 -16.47 13.14
C GLY A 594 18.98 -15.74 11.87
N ALA A 595 18.53 -16.51 10.89
CA ALA A 595 17.88 -15.97 9.71
C ALA A 595 16.79 -16.92 9.26
N ARG A 596 15.59 -16.38 9.04
CA ARG A 596 14.45 -17.11 8.47
C ARG A 596 13.76 -16.20 7.46
N HIS A 597 13.19 -16.78 6.41
CA HIS A 597 12.33 -16.08 5.47
C HIS A 597 10.97 -16.77 5.38
N TYR A 598 9.95 -15.95 5.21
CA TYR A 598 8.54 -16.36 5.13
C TYR A 598 7.88 -15.78 3.86
N VAL A 599 8.55 -14.81 3.23
CA VAL A 599 8.31 -14.32 1.87
C VAL A 599 9.62 -14.38 1.07
N GLN A 600 9.52 -14.73 -0.22
CA GLN A 600 10.64 -14.99 -1.14
C GLN A 600 11.58 -16.13 -0.69
N ASP A 601 12.56 -16.48 -1.54
CA ASP A 601 13.45 -17.64 -1.36
C ASP A 601 14.76 -17.33 -0.61
N SER A 602 14.81 -16.19 0.09
CA SER A 602 15.98 -15.72 0.83
C SER A 602 15.62 -14.66 1.86
N ALA A 603 16.29 -14.70 3.02
CA ALA A 603 16.25 -13.65 4.03
C ALA A 603 17.08 -12.40 3.63
N ARG A 604 17.71 -12.40 2.44
CA ARG A 604 18.48 -11.28 1.90
C ARG A 604 17.60 -10.08 1.58
N ASP A 605 18.01 -8.91 2.08
CA ASP A 605 17.32 -7.64 1.88
C ASP A 605 17.79 -6.91 0.61
N ASN A 606 16.85 -6.72 -0.32
CA ASN A 606 17.05 -5.93 -1.54
C ASN A 606 16.34 -4.56 -1.48
N ASP A 607 15.61 -4.27 -0.40
CA ASP A 607 14.81 -3.04 -0.22
C ASP A 607 15.43 -2.06 0.81
N SER A 608 16.39 -2.54 1.59
CA SER A 608 17.20 -1.91 2.66
C SER A 608 16.58 -1.80 4.05
N HIS A 609 15.26 -1.88 4.21
CA HIS A 609 14.63 -1.57 5.50
C HIS A 609 14.97 -2.54 6.63
N GLY A 610 15.07 -3.84 6.36
CA GLY A 610 15.34 -4.81 7.42
C GLY A 610 16.81 -4.88 7.82
N SER A 611 17.72 -4.67 6.85
CA SER A 611 19.11 -4.27 7.11
C SER A 611 19.14 -3.04 8.01
N HIS A 612 18.15 -2.18 7.84
CA HIS A 612 18.10 -0.98 8.60
C HIS A 612 17.69 -1.18 10.05
N THR A 613 16.49 -1.66 10.29
CA THR A 613 15.93 -1.79 11.63
C THR A 613 16.76 -2.75 12.47
N ALA A 614 17.37 -3.78 11.87
CA ALA A 614 18.36 -4.63 12.52
C ALA A 614 19.64 -3.89 12.95
N SER A 615 20.25 -3.11 12.06
CA SER A 615 21.45 -2.33 12.41
C SER A 615 21.14 -1.20 13.41
N THR A 616 19.90 -0.69 13.41
CA THR A 616 19.38 0.21 14.45
C THR A 616 19.29 -0.48 15.80
N ALA A 617 18.62 -1.64 15.89
CA ALA A 617 18.32 -2.24 17.19
C ALA A 617 19.57 -2.84 17.84
N ALA A 618 20.44 -3.47 17.04
CA ALA A 618 21.59 -4.20 17.55
C ALA A 618 22.79 -4.23 16.58
N GLY A 619 22.97 -3.27 15.67
CA GLY A 619 24.16 -3.22 14.81
C GLY A 619 25.47 -3.15 15.61
N ASN A 620 26.50 -3.88 15.16
CA ASN A 620 27.87 -3.80 15.70
C ASN A 620 28.46 -2.39 15.45
N ILE A 621 29.51 -2.04 16.20
CA ILE A 621 30.19 -0.74 16.15
C ILE A 621 30.97 -0.63 14.83
N VAL A 622 30.64 0.37 14.00
CA VAL A 622 31.35 0.66 12.75
C VAL A 622 31.77 2.12 12.73
N GLU A 623 33.07 2.36 12.86
CA GLU A 623 33.66 3.70 12.91
C GLU A 623 33.78 4.35 11.52
N GLY A 624 33.71 5.68 11.48
CA GLY A 624 33.93 6.47 10.26
C GLY A 624 32.78 6.47 9.24
N VAL A 625 31.63 5.86 9.58
CA VAL A 625 30.40 5.85 8.76
C VAL A 625 29.94 7.28 8.45
N SER A 626 29.58 7.54 7.20
CA SER A 626 29.07 8.82 6.70
C SER A 626 28.30 8.63 5.40
N MET A 627 27.43 9.57 5.02
CA MET A 627 26.85 9.61 3.66
C MET A 627 27.74 10.50 2.78
N ASN A 628 28.62 9.89 1.98
CA ASN A 628 29.63 10.56 1.15
C ASN A 628 30.54 11.56 1.90
N GLY A 629 30.65 11.44 3.23
CA GLY A 629 31.34 12.39 4.13
C GLY A 629 30.42 13.18 5.06
N LEU A 630 29.11 13.30 4.79
CA LEU A 630 28.17 13.95 5.69
C LEU A 630 27.94 13.17 6.98
N ALA A 631 27.78 13.92 8.07
CA ALA A 631 27.42 13.42 9.40
C ALA A 631 28.31 12.27 9.89
N LYS A 632 29.61 12.32 9.54
CA LYS A 632 30.61 11.30 9.88
C LYS A 632 30.66 11.03 11.38
N GLY A 633 30.59 9.76 11.75
CA GLY A 633 30.65 9.30 13.14
C GLY A 633 30.79 7.79 13.23
N THR A 634 30.32 7.21 14.32
CA THR A 634 30.34 5.76 14.55
C THR A 634 28.91 5.23 14.56
N ALA A 635 28.58 4.35 13.63
CA ALA A 635 27.29 3.65 13.64
C ALA A 635 27.31 2.53 14.68
N ARG A 636 26.24 2.40 15.45
CA ARG A 636 26.00 1.29 16.40
C ARG A 636 24.50 1.15 16.66
N GLY A 637 24.05 -0.06 17.00
CA GLY A 637 22.71 -0.29 17.51
C GLY A 637 22.60 -0.08 19.03
N GLY A 638 21.49 -0.49 19.64
CA GLY A 638 21.25 -0.36 21.09
C GLY A 638 22.06 -1.32 21.94
N VAL A 639 22.24 -2.56 21.46
CA VAL A 639 23.14 -3.57 22.02
C VAL A 639 24.17 -4.03 20.97
N PRO A 640 25.32 -3.33 20.83
CA PRO A 640 26.30 -3.62 19.79
C PRO A 640 26.97 -5.00 19.89
N LEU A 641 27.00 -5.62 21.08
CA LEU A 641 27.46 -7.00 21.30
C LEU A 641 26.32 -8.03 21.29
N GLY A 642 25.08 -7.57 21.40
CA GLY A 642 23.87 -8.40 21.32
C GLY A 642 23.68 -9.04 19.96
N ARG A 643 22.90 -10.13 19.93
CA ARG A 643 22.69 -10.94 18.73
C ARG A 643 21.48 -10.45 17.94
N ILE A 644 21.53 -10.63 16.63
CA ILE A 644 20.41 -10.40 15.73
C ILE A 644 19.89 -11.75 15.26
N ALA A 645 18.57 -11.92 15.35
CA ALA A 645 17.84 -12.91 14.60
C ALA A 645 16.91 -12.18 13.62
N ILE A 646 17.16 -12.31 12.32
CA ILE A 646 16.30 -11.71 11.30
C ILE A 646 15.19 -12.66 10.91
N TYR A 647 13.99 -12.10 10.78
CA TYR A 647 12.84 -12.80 10.29
C TYR A 647 12.26 -11.98 9.13
N ARG A 648 12.52 -12.44 7.90
CA ARG A 648 12.06 -11.77 6.68
C ARG A 648 10.58 -12.04 6.46
N VAL A 649 9.77 -11.07 6.88
CA VAL A 649 8.32 -11.06 6.71
C VAL A 649 7.88 -10.14 5.57
N CYS A 650 8.78 -9.32 5.03
CA CYS A 650 8.45 -8.22 4.12
C CYS A 650 9.04 -8.40 2.71
N GLU A 651 8.18 -8.16 1.71
CA GLU A 651 8.50 -8.10 0.28
C GLU A 651 7.89 -6.85 -0.37
N PRO A 652 8.25 -6.47 -1.62
CA PRO A 652 7.86 -5.17 -2.22
C PRO A 652 6.36 -4.84 -2.28
N ALA A 653 5.47 -5.82 -2.05
CA ALA A 653 4.02 -5.64 -1.97
C ALA A 653 3.44 -5.72 -0.54
N GLY A 654 4.11 -6.31 0.45
CA GLY A 654 3.55 -6.55 1.78
C GLY A 654 4.54 -7.07 2.84
N CYS A 655 4.47 -6.57 4.09
CA CYS A 655 4.90 -7.30 5.27
C CYS A 655 3.77 -8.23 5.65
N ASN A 656 4.06 -9.51 5.51
CA ASN A 656 3.07 -10.52 5.27
C ASN A 656 2.49 -11.00 6.61
N ALA A 657 1.18 -10.94 6.74
CA ALA A 657 0.44 -11.31 7.91
C ALA A 657 -0.06 -12.74 7.88
N ALA A 658 0.69 -13.68 7.28
CA ALA A 658 0.99 -14.89 8.04
C ALA A 658 2.47 -15.00 8.45
N SER A 659 3.36 -14.41 7.66
CA SER A 659 4.78 -14.29 7.98
C SER A 659 5.06 -13.55 9.30
N LEU A 660 4.17 -12.64 9.71
CA LEU A 660 4.36 -11.78 10.86
C LEU A 660 4.45 -12.57 12.16
N LEU A 661 3.47 -13.44 12.47
CA LEU A 661 3.69 -14.40 13.55
C LEU A 661 4.50 -15.62 13.12
N GLY A 662 4.69 -15.81 11.81
CA GLY A 662 5.72 -16.68 11.25
C GLY A 662 7.03 -16.45 11.99
N ALA A 663 7.37 -15.17 12.04
CA ALA A 663 8.46 -14.61 12.76
C ALA A 663 8.22 -14.43 14.26
N PHE A 664 7.05 -14.00 14.74
CA PHE A 664 6.85 -13.88 16.20
C PHE A 664 7.07 -15.23 16.90
N ASP A 665 6.48 -16.36 16.46
CA ASP A 665 6.74 -17.60 17.19
C ASP A 665 8.17 -18.01 16.98
N ASP A 666 8.68 -18.16 15.76
CA ASP A 666 10.08 -18.55 15.58
C ASP A 666 11.03 -17.64 16.39
N ALA A 667 10.76 -16.36 16.59
CA ALA A 667 11.51 -15.50 17.51
C ALA A 667 11.36 -15.91 18.98
N ILE A 668 10.13 -15.97 19.49
CA ILE A 668 9.80 -16.25 20.89
C ILE A 668 10.20 -17.70 21.25
N ALA A 669 10.14 -18.59 20.27
CA ALA A 669 10.54 -19.98 20.19
C ALA A 669 12.05 -20.21 20.19
N ASP A 670 12.76 -19.50 19.32
CA ASP A 670 14.21 -19.60 19.17
C ASP A 670 14.93 -18.92 20.35
N GLY A 671 14.20 -18.12 21.13
CA GLY A 671 14.64 -17.58 22.42
C GLY A 671 15.18 -16.15 22.33
N VAL A 672 14.55 -15.29 21.53
CA VAL A 672 14.83 -13.84 21.59
C VAL A 672 14.38 -13.27 22.93
N ASP A 673 15.03 -12.21 23.42
CA ASP A 673 14.62 -11.50 24.64
C ASP A 673 13.68 -10.32 24.34
N VAL A 674 13.78 -9.79 23.12
CA VAL A 674 13.10 -8.58 22.65
C VAL A 674 12.72 -8.73 21.18
N ILE A 675 11.54 -8.23 20.82
CA ILE A 675 11.12 -8.09 19.42
C ILE A 675 10.97 -6.61 19.07
N THR A 676 11.60 -6.21 17.97
CA THR A 676 11.33 -4.95 17.29
C THR A 676 10.61 -5.23 15.97
N ILE A 677 9.51 -4.51 15.77
CA ILE A 677 8.63 -4.68 14.60
C ILE A 677 8.25 -3.30 14.04
N SER A 678 8.92 -2.94 12.96
CA SER A 678 8.89 -1.61 12.35
C SER A 678 7.74 -1.47 11.33
N ILE A 679 6.63 -2.13 11.63
CA ILE A 679 5.51 -2.44 10.74
C ILE A 679 4.21 -1.99 11.45
N GLY A 680 3.16 -1.64 10.71
CA GLY A 680 1.86 -1.31 11.26
C GLY A 680 0.76 -1.37 10.20
N GLY A 681 -0.41 -1.88 10.57
CA GLY A 681 -1.58 -1.97 9.69
C GLY A 681 -2.65 -0.93 10.01
N GLY A 682 -3.87 -1.17 9.53
CA GLY A 682 -5.07 -0.46 9.99
C GLY A 682 -5.33 -0.70 11.48
N VAL A 683 -6.06 0.22 12.14
CA VAL A 683 -6.51 -0.03 13.51
C VAL A 683 -7.78 -0.86 13.46
N VAL A 684 -7.72 -2.07 13.98
CA VAL A 684 -8.80 -3.05 14.11
C VAL A 684 -8.79 -3.57 15.55
N LYS A 685 -9.85 -4.26 16.00
CA LYS A 685 -9.89 -4.78 17.38
C LYS A 685 -8.66 -5.67 17.67
N VAL A 686 -8.24 -5.79 18.94
CA VAL A 686 -7.03 -6.58 19.28
C VAL A 686 -7.22 -8.08 19.13
N ASP A 687 -8.47 -8.53 18.98
CA ASP A 687 -8.83 -9.87 18.51
C ASP A 687 -8.76 -10.01 16.97
N VAL A 688 -8.16 -9.04 16.25
CA VAL A 688 -7.79 -9.11 14.81
C VAL A 688 -6.57 -8.23 14.39
N ASP A 689 -5.65 -7.82 15.28
CA ASP A 689 -4.44 -6.99 14.94
C ASP A 689 -3.12 -7.77 15.09
N PRO A 690 -2.29 -7.99 14.03
CA PRO A 690 -1.08 -8.83 14.06
C PRO A 690 -0.12 -8.59 15.21
N ILE A 691 0.01 -7.32 15.55
CA ILE A 691 1.09 -6.84 16.40
C ILE A 691 0.56 -6.78 17.82
N ALA A 692 -0.73 -6.46 18.02
CA ALA A 692 -1.44 -6.73 19.29
C ALA A 692 -1.38 -8.21 19.65
N ILE A 693 -1.59 -9.04 18.65
CA ILE A 693 -1.52 -10.48 18.70
C ILE A 693 -0.12 -10.93 19.09
N GLY A 694 0.88 -11.03 18.19
CA GLY A 694 2.17 -11.66 18.52
C GLY A 694 2.86 -11.14 19.79
N SER A 695 2.67 -9.85 20.10
CA SER A 695 3.21 -9.23 21.32
C SER A 695 2.55 -9.67 22.63
N LEU A 696 1.28 -10.04 22.66
CA LEU A 696 0.60 -10.46 23.90
C LEU A 696 1.23 -11.76 24.41
N HIS A 697 1.51 -12.75 23.56
CA HIS A 697 2.11 -13.99 24.02
C HIS A 697 3.65 -13.93 24.06
N ALA A 698 4.29 -13.01 23.32
CA ALA A 698 5.62 -12.52 23.67
C ALA A 698 5.66 -12.14 25.15
N MET A 699 4.70 -11.29 25.55
CA MET A 699 4.59 -10.81 26.91
C MET A 699 4.38 -11.96 27.91
N THR A 700 3.54 -12.95 27.60
CA THR A 700 3.36 -14.14 28.46
C THR A 700 4.57 -15.06 28.59
N LYS A 701 5.61 -14.91 27.77
CA LYS A 701 6.89 -15.63 27.90
C LYS A 701 8.07 -14.70 28.25
N GLY A 702 7.80 -13.50 28.78
CA GLY A 702 8.82 -12.59 29.28
C GLY A 702 9.49 -11.72 28.20
N ILE A 703 9.00 -11.75 26.96
CA ILE A 703 9.58 -11.09 25.79
C ILE A 703 8.80 -9.81 25.49
N VAL A 704 9.50 -8.68 25.42
CA VAL A 704 8.89 -7.37 25.18
C VAL A 704 8.87 -7.05 23.68
N THR A 705 7.72 -6.56 23.20
CA THR A 705 7.55 -6.15 21.79
C THR A 705 7.40 -4.64 21.68
N ILE A 706 8.19 -4.08 20.76
CA ILE A 706 8.24 -2.66 20.47
C ILE A 706 7.81 -2.46 19.01
N ALA A 707 6.85 -1.56 18.77
CA ALA A 707 6.28 -1.33 17.44
C ALA A 707 6.22 0.16 17.07
N SER A 708 6.30 0.47 15.78
CA SER A 708 6.15 1.83 15.25
C SER A 708 4.71 2.35 15.36
N SER A 709 4.50 3.61 15.75
CA SER A 709 3.14 4.16 15.89
C SER A 709 2.46 4.58 14.57
N GLY A 710 3.16 4.55 13.43
CA GLY A 710 2.64 4.93 12.11
C GLY A 710 3.09 6.30 11.63
N ASN A 711 2.97 6.55 10.32
CA ASN A 711 3.45 7.77 9.66
C ASN A 711 2.30 8.60 9.03
N ASP A 712 1.09 8.50 9.62
CA ASP A 712 -0.15 9.12 9.15
C ASP A 712 -0.50 10.42 9.91
N GLY A 713 0.52 11.11 10.45
CA GLY A 713 0.37 12.36 11.22
C GLY A 713 0.08 13.60 10.36
N SER A 714 -0.23 14.75 10.96
CA SER A 714 -0.35 15.04 12.40
C SER A 714 -1.77 14.92 12.95
N LYS A 715 -2.71 14.35 12.18
CA LYS A 715 -4.12 14.23 12.59
C LYS A 715 -4.27 13.27 13.80
N LEU A 716 -5.06 13.71 14.79
CA LEU A 716 -5.44 12.90 15.96
C LEU A 716 -6.22 11.63 15.54
N GLY A 717 -5.99 10.53 16.27
CA GLY A 717 -6.66 9.24 16.10
C GLY A 717 -6.04 8.30 15.06
N ASN A 718 -4.87 8.65 14.52
CA ASN A 718 -4.19 7.90 13.45
C ASN A 718 -3.05 6.97 13.96
N ALA A 719 -2.85 6.84 15.28
CA ALA A 719 -1.87 5.92 15.87
C ALA A 719 -2.18 4.45 15.54
N ARG A 720 -1.15 3.69 15.18
CA ARG A 720 -1.21 2.25 14.89
C ARG A 720 -0.62 1.44 16.05
N ASN A 721 -0.80 0.11 16.01
CA ASN A 721 -0.26 -0.84 17.00
C ASN A 721 -0.69 -0.46 18.43
N VAL A 722 -1.99 -0.23 18.64
CA VAL A 722 -2.52 0.49 19.81
C VAL A 722 -2.85 -0.39 21.02
N ALA A 723 -2.48 -1.67 21.00
CA ALA A 723 -2.76 -2.59 22.10
C ALA A 723 -1.97 -2.23 23.38
N PRO A 724 -2.54 -2.40 24.59
CA PRO A 724 -1.92 -1.95 25.83
C PRO A 724 -0.54 -2.56 26.15
N TRP A 725 -0.32 -3.83 25.78
CA TRP A 725 0.92 -4.56 26.08
C TRP A 725 2.06 -4.32 25.07
N ILE A 726 1.80 -3.72 23.90
CA ILE A 726 2.83 -3.24 22.96
C ILE A 726 3.47 -1.95 23.52
N ILE A 727 4.77 -1.73 23.31
CA ILE A 727 5.38 -0.39 23.39
C ILE A 727 5.29 0.29 22.03
N SER A 728 4.36 1.23 21.85
CA SER A 728 4.11 1.92 20.58
C SER A 728 4.89 3.24 20.49
N VAL A 729 5.73 3.40 19.47
CA VAL A 729 6.78 4.43 19.45
C VAL A 729 6.60 5.49 18.36
N ALA A 730 6.62 6.76 18.78
CA ALA A 730 6.58 7.94 17.92
C ALA A 730 7.98 8.44 17.49
N ALA A 731 8.03 9.13 16.36
CA ALA A 731 9.27 9.61 15.73
C ALA A 731 9.63 11.03 16.19
N GLY A 732 10.72 11.16 16.95
CA GLY A 732 11.29 12.44 17.38
C GLY A 732 12.56 12.85 16.64
N TYR A 733 12.90 14.14 16.72
CA TYR A 733 14.18 14.67 16.26
C TYR A 733 15.32 14.37 17.24
N THR A 734 16.51 14.08 16.70
CA THR A 734 17.77 14.14 17.45
C THR A 734 18.29 15.57 17.55
N ASP A 735 19.30 15.79 18.38
CA ASP A 735 20.08 17.03 18.39
C ASP A 735 20.93 17.28 17.13
N ARG A 736 20.86 16.46 16.08
CA ARG A 736 21.58 16.67 14.81
C ARG A 736 20.68 17.36 13.78
N LYS A 737 20.89 18.66 13.59
CA LYS A 737 20.26 19.48 12.56
C LYS A 737 21.16 19.61 11.34
N PHE A 738 20.62 19.37 10.15
CA PHE A 738 21.30 19.69 8.89
C PHE A 738 21.02 21.13 8.50
N VAL A 739 22.09 21.88 8.25
CA VAL A 739 22.03 23.26 7.74
C VAL A 739 22.73 23.30 6.39
N THR A 740 22.02 23.81 5.38
CA THR A 740 22.51 23.95 4.02
C THR A 740 22.49 25.42 3.67
N THR A 741 23.66 26.03 3.60
CA THR A 741 23.79 27.48 3.42
C THR A 741 23.76 27.83 1.93
N VAL A 742 22.84 28.71 1.55
CA VAL A 742 22.88 29.41 0.27
C VAL A 742 23.79 30.62 0.43
N VAL A 743 24.66 30.91 -0.53
CA VAL A 743 25.44 32.15 -0.57
C VAL A 743 25.13 32.88 -1.87
N ASN A 744 24.82 34.17 -1.79
CA ASN A 744 24.56 35.01 -2.96
C ASN A 744 25.85 35.67 -3.51
N GLY A 745 25.75 36.36 -4.64
CA GLY A 745 26.88 37.06 -5.27
C GLY A 745 27.47 38.21 -4.44
N ASP A 746 26.76 38.71 -3.42
CA ASP A 746 27.23 39.73 -2.47
C ASP A 746 27.92 39.12 -1.24
N ALA A 747 28.18 37.80 -1.27
CA ALA A 747 28.69 36.99 -0.17
C ALA A 747 27.78 36.91 1.08
N ILE A 748 26.49 37.26 0.97
CA ILE A 748 25.52 37.07 2.04
C ILE A 748 25.18 35.59 2.15
N ALA A 749 25.46 35.02 3.33
CA ALA A 749 25.25 33.61 3.65
C ALA A 749 23.91 33.42 4.38
N LEU A 750 22.96 32.73 3.74
CA LEU A 750 21.60 32.48 4.23
C LEU A 750 21.44 31.00 4.63
N PRO A 751 21.19 30.69 5.91
CA PRO A 751 21.03 29.31 6.37
C PRO A 751 19.68 28.73 5.93
N GLY A 752 19.71 27.59 5.23
CA GLY A 752 18.57 26.76 4.88
C GLY A 752 18.63 25.36 5.49
N LYS A 753 17.68 24.50 5.11
CA LYS A 753 17.57 23.08 5.51
C LYS A 753 17.60 22.17 4.26
N SER A 754 18.33 21.07 4.30
CA SER A 754 18.24 19.90 3.39
C SER A 754 19.31 18.86 3.81
N ILE A 755 19.39 17.72 3.14
CA ILE A 755 20.56 16.83 3.21
C ILE A 755 21.30 16.88 1.86
N ASN A 756 22.03 17.98 1.63
CA ASN A 756 22.88 18.19 0.47
C ASN A 756 24.31 17.67 0.73
N ASP A 757 24.62 16.46 0.24
CA ASP A 757 25.96 15.88 0.32
C ASP A 757 26.87 16.22 -0.85
N PHE A 758 26.32 16.78 -1.94
CA PHE A 758 27.10 17.37 -3.02
C PHE A 758 27.94 18.55 -2.52
N ASP A 759 29.10 18.75 -3.15
CA ASP A 759 29.89 19.96 -3.01
C ASP A 759 29.94 20.70 -4.36
N LEU A 760 29.75 22.01 -4.33
CA LEU A 760 29.92 22.90 -5.47
C LEU A 760 31.25 23.67 -5.39
N GLU A 761 32.11 23.36 -4.42
CA GLU A 761 33.44 23.96 -4.20
C GLU A 761 33.42 25.49 -4.04
N GLY A 762 32.25 26.05 -3.69
CA GLY A 762 32.02 27.50 -3.64
C GLY A 762 31.85 28.17 -5.02
N GLN A 763 31.81 27.41 -6.11
CA GLN A 763 31.57 27.93 -7.46
C GLN A 763 30.22 28.64 -7.51
N MET A 764 30.26 29.92 -7.92
CA MET A 764 29.08 30.74 -8.12
C MET A 764 28.45 30.47 -9.48
N TYR A 765 27.20 30.05 -9.50
CA TYR A 765 26.39 29.83 -10.71
C TYR A 765 25.41 30.98 -10.93
N THR A 766 24.91 31.12 -12.16
CA THR A 766 23.82 32.04 -12.48
C THR A 766 22.51 31.51 -11.87
N LEU A 767 21.72 32.39 -11.27
CA LEU A 767 20.41 32.04 -10.70
C LEU A 767 19.29 32.19 -11.73
N ALA A 768 18.29 31.31 -11.65
CA ALA A 768 17.06 31.36 -12.44
C ALA A 768 15.85 31.26 -11.52
N TYR A 769 15.22 32.40 -11.22
CA TYR A 769 13.95 32.40 -10.50
C TYR A 769 12.83 31.86 -11.41
N GLY A 770 11.94 31.03 -10.87
CA GLY A 770 10.93 30.31 -11.64
C GLY A 770 10.18 31.18 -12.68
N LYS A 771 9.75 32.38 -12.28
CA LYS A 771 9.10 33.38 -13.15
C LYS A 771 9.88 33.72 -14.43
N THR A 772 11.21 33.75 -14.36
CA THR A 772 12.12 34.08 -15.46
C THR A 772 12.90 32.86 -15.97
N ALA A 773 12.66 31.69 -15.38
CA ALA A 773 13.17 30.39 -15.82
C ALA A 773 12.31 29.74 -16.91
N SER A 774 11.05 30.18 -17.04
CA SER A 774 10.07 29.68 -18.01
C SER A 774 9.72 30.71 -19.08
N ASN A 775 9.63 30.25 -20.33
CA ASN A 775 9.05 31.00 -21.45
C ASN A 775 7.65 30.48 -21.86
N ASN A 776 7.17 29.37 -21.28
CA ASN A 776 6.06 28.56 -21.80
C ASN A 776 4.98 28.24 -20.73
N CYS A 777 4.97 28.90 -19.58
CA CYS A 777 4.01 28.69 -18.50
C CYS A 777 3.48 30.03 -17.97
N THR A 778 2.32 30.00 -17.31
CA THR A 778 1.82 31.17 -16.55
C THR A 778 2.80 31.57 -15.44
N GLU A 779 2.77 32.83 -15.01
CA GLU A 779 3.66 33.30 -13.91
C GLU A 779 3.55 32.41 -12.66
N GLU A 780 2.36 31.95 -12.30
CA GLU A 780 2.14 31.12 -11.10
C GLU A 780 2.83 29.75 -11.22
N GLN A 781 2.63 29.05 -12.34
CA GLN A 781 3.27 27.75 -12.62
C GLN A 781 4.78 27.89 -12.77
N ALA A 782 5.24 28.94 -13.46
CA ALA A 782 6.65 29.27 -13.62
C ALA A 782 7.31 29.49 -12.25
N ARG A 783 6.72 30.32 -11.38
CA ARG A 783 7.21 30.57 -10.01
C ARG A 783 7.24 29.33 -9.12
N ARG A 784 6.24 28.45 -9.24
CA ARG A 784 6.22 27.14 -8.56
C ARG A 784 7.17 26.11 -9.16
N CYS A 785 7.83 26.41 -10.28
CA CYS A 785 8.64 25.47 -11.04
C CYS A 785 7.85 24.18 -11.38
N THR A 786 6.58 24.35 -11.79
CA THR A 786 5.67 23.26 -12.18
C THR A 786 6.21 22.46 -13.36
N SER A 787 5.78 21.21 -13.48
CA SER A 787 6.27 20.29 -14.51
C SER A 787 6.06 20.85 -15.92
N GLY A 788 7.10 20.76 -16.75
CA GLY A 788 7.19 21.34 -18.09
C GLY A 788 7.68 22.81 -18.13
N CYS A 789 7.74 23.51 -17.00
CA CYS A 789 8.02 24.96 -17.00
C CYS A 789 9.51 25.33 -17.01
N LEU A 790 10.44 24.43 -16.67
CA LEU A 790 11.86 24.76 -16.49
C LEU A 790 12.68 24.74 -17.80
N ASN A 791 12.28 25.52 -18.82
CA ASN A 791 12.88 25.43 -20.15
C ASN A 791 14.13 26.30 -20.42
N THR A 792 14.62 27.08 -19.45
CA THR A 792 15.86 27.90 -19.60
C THR A 792 16.93 27.66 -18.53
N VAL A 793 16.86 26.55 -17.78
CA VAL A 793 17.64 26.35 -16.53
C VAL A 793 18.99 25.65 -16.69
N GLN A 794 19.34 25.17 -17.89
CA GLN A 794 20.60 24.48 -18.17
C GLN A 794 21.82 25.24 -17.62
N GLY A 795 22.58 24.61 -16.71
CA GLY A 795 23.78 25.19 -16.10
C GLY A 795 23.53 26.24 -15.00
N LYS A 796 22.28 26.41 -14.55
CA LYS A 796 21.87 27.41 -13.54
C LYS A 796 21.40 26.74 -12.24
N ILE A 797 21.32 27.52 -11.17
CA ILE A 797 20.59 27.15 -9.95
C ILE A 797 19.18 27.75 -10.03
N VAL A 798 18.15 26.92 -9.86
CA VAL A 798 16.75 27.33 -9.96
C VAL A 798 16.21 27.79 -8.61
N VAL A 799 15.32 28.78 -8.57
CA VAL A 799 14.71 29.31 -7.34
C VAL A 799 13.19 29.27 -7.46
N CYS A 800 12.50 28.55 -6.57
CA CYS A 800 11.08 28.20 -6.68
C CYS A 800 10.27 28.59 -5.42
N ASP A 801 9.07 29.15 -5.64
CA ASP A 801 8.13 29.59 -4.59
C ASP A 801 7.40 28.43 -3.87
N THR A 802 7.63 27.17 -4.27
CA THR A 802 7.11 25.95 -3.61
C THR A 802 8.10 24.80 -3.76
N TRP A 803 7.86 23.68 -3.06
CA TRP A 803 8.42 22.38 -3.44
C TRP A 803 8.04 22.06 -4.90
N ASN A 804 8.98 21.48 -5.65
CA ASN A 804 8.81 21.09 -7.05
C ASN A 804 9.45 19.72 -7.30
N ASN A 805 9.36 19.20 -8.52
CA ASN A 805 10.05 17.96 -8.88
C ASN A 805 11.56 18.20 -9.09
N VAL A 806 12.37 17.92 -8.07
CA VAL A 806 13.83 18.10 -8.12
C VAL A 806 14.50 17.21 -9.19
N MET A 807 13.94 16.03 -9.49
CA MET A 807 14.40 15.21 -10.61
C MET A 807 14.23 15.91 -11.96
N GLU A 808 13.12 16.62 -12.16
CA GLU A 808 12.89 17.38 -13.39
C GLU A 808 13.82 18.60 -13.49
N SER A 809 14.10 19.29 -12.36
CA SER A 809 15.13 20.34 -12.32
C SER A 809 16.48 19.81 -12.83
N ARG A 810 16.88 18.60 -12.40
CA ARG A 810 18.09 17.91 -12.87
C ARG A 810 18.02 17.53 -14.36
N GLU A 811 16.89 17.01 -14.84
CA GLU A 811 16.70 16.59 -16.24
C GLU A 811 16.65 17.79 -17.20
N ALA A 812 16.12 18.93 -16.76
CA ALA A 812 16.23 20.23 -17.43
C ALA A 812 17.64 20.86 -17.35
N GLY A 813 18.62 20.15 -16.76
CA GLY A 813 20.03 20.52 -16.74
C GLY A 813 20.41 21.56 -15.68
N ALA A 814 19.56 21.80 -14.67
CA ALA A 814 19.94 22.63 -13.53
C ALA A 814 21.05 21.96 -12.71
N VAL A 815 21.95 22.77 -12.15
CA VAL A 815 23.03 22.31 -11.26
C VAL A 815 22.66 22.37 -9.77
N GLY A 816 21.44 22.81 -9.46
CA GLY A 816 20.91 22.86 -8.10
C GLY A 816 19.56 23.59 -8.02
N THR A 817 18.89 23.52 -6.88
CA THR A 817 17.56 24.13 -6.68
C THR A 817 17.39 24.72 -5.27
N ILE A 818 16.77 25.89 -5.18
CA ILE A 818 16.50 26.61 -3.93
C ILE A 818 14.99 26.77 -3.79
N LEU A 819 14.43 26.30 -2.68
CA LEU A 819 12.99 26.11 -2.52
C LEU A 819 12.44 26.93 -1.35
N HIS A 820 11.29 27.57 -1.54
CA HIS A 820 10.48 28.11 -0.46
C HIS A 820 9.54 27.02 0.07
N ILE A 821 9.72 26.63 1.33
CA ILE A 821 8.80 25.70 1.98
C ILE A 821 8.83 25.91 3.50
N ASN A 822 7.65 26.12 4.09
CA ASN A 822 7.47 26.11 5.54
C ASN A 822 7.14 24.71 6.08
N VAL A 823 7.80 23.66 5.56
CA VAL A 823 7.73 22.34 6.21
C VAL A 823 8.53 22.35 7.52
N VAL A 824 7.92 21.75 8.55
CA VAL A 824 8.61 21.40 9.79
C VAL A 824 9.71 20.39 9.48
N ASP A 825 9.34 19.33 8.73
CA ASP A 825 10.22 18.21 8.43
C ASP A 825 11.19 18.48 7.28
N ILE A 826 12.46 18.08 7.47
CA ILE A 826 13.52 18.24 6.46
C ILE A 826 13.43 17.06 5.48
N PRO A 827 13.35 17.29 4.15
CA PRO A 827 13.41 16.25 3.14
C PRO A 827 14.65 15.35 3.26
N GLY A 828 14.59 14.17 2.65
CA GLY A 828 15.74 13.27 2.52
C GLY A 828 16.83 13.83 1.59
N PRO A 829 17.84 13.01 1.25
CA PRO A 829 18.81 13.38 0.22
C PRO A 829 18.15 13.53 -1.15
N ASP A 830 18.64 14.48 -1.95
CA ASP A 830 18.08 14.89 -3.24
C ASP A 830 18.96 14.44 -4.44
N PRO A 831 18.45 14.44 -5.68
CA PRO A 831 19.20 14.01 -6.86
C PRO A 831 20.23 15.02 -7.39
N ILE A 832 20.24 16.25 -6.87
CA ILE A 832 21.14 17.39 -7.17
C ILE A 832 21.26 18.27 -5.91
N PRO A 833 22.17 19.26 -5.84
CA PRO A 833 22.22 20.21 -4.72
C PRO A 833 20.89 20.94 -4.48
N VAL A 834 20.30 20.76 -3.31
CA VAL A 834 19.05 21.43 -2.88
C VAL A 834 19.25 22.20 -1.59
N ALA A 835 18.59 23.36 -1.45
CA ALA A 835 18.43 24.04 -0.16
C ALA A 835 17.01 24.62 0.01
N VAL A 836 16.36 24.30 1.13
CA VAL A 836 15.07 24.90 1.52
C VAL A 836 15.32 26.13 2.40
N LEU A 837 14.75 27.28 2.04
CA LEU A 837 14.79 28.50 2.84
C LEU A 837 13.42 28.74 3.50
N ASN A 838 13.43 29.29 4.72
CA ASN A 838 12.24 29.79 5.40
C ASN A 838 11.82 31.17 4.84
N ASP A 839 10.61 31.64 5.15
CA ASP A 839 10.08 32.94 4.68
C ASP A 839 11.11 34.08 4.67
N THR A 840 11.75 34.36 5.81
CA THR A 840 12.67 35.51 5.95
C THR A 840 13.90 35.39 5.04
N ASN A 841 14.53 34.21 4.99
CA ASN A 841 15.72 34.01 4.17
C ASN A 841 15.35 33.87 2.69
N TYR A 842 14.21 33.25 2.38
CA TYR A 842 13.73 33.10 1.01
C TYR A 842 13.33 34.43 0.41
N GLU A 843 12.58 35.28 1.11
CA GLU A 843 12.22 36.62 0.62
C GLU A 843 13.44 37.51 0.43
N ALA A 844 14.41 37.47 1.36
CA ALA A 844 15.68 38.17 1.20
C ALA A 844 16.45 37.69 -0.05
N PHE A 845 16.52 36.37 -0.26
CA PHE A 845 17.20 35.79 -1.43
C PHE A 845 16.46 36.10 -2.73
N ARG A 846 15.14 35.91 -2.78
CA ARG A 846 14.29 36.20 -3.95
C ARG A 846 14.35 37.67 -4.33
N SER A 847 14.33 38.57 -3.34
CA SER A 847 14.54 40.01 -3.56
C SER A 847 15.89 40.29 -4.23
N TYR A 848 16.98 39.66 -3.78
CA TYR A 848 18.27 39.72 -4.46
C TYR A 848 18.21 39.18 -5.90
N VAL A 849 17.60 38.01 -6.14
CA VAL A 849 17.50 37.42 -7.49
C VAL A 849 16.71 38.32 -8.46
N LEU A 850 15.70 39.05 -7.95
CA LEU A 850 14.86 39.94 -8.75
C LEU A 850 15.45 41.36 -8.96
N THR A 851 16.42 41.78 -8.15
CA THR A 851 16.98 43.16 -8.19
C THR A 851 18.42 43.23 -8.69
N SER A 852 19.19 42.15 -8.58
CA SER A 852 20.55 42.08 -9.13
C SER A 852 20.52 41.97 -10.66
N PRO A 853 21.31 42.74 -11.42
CA PRO A 853 21.33 42.66 -12.89
C PRO A 853 22.00 41.40 -13.43
N ASN A 854 22.76 40.69 -12.60
CA ASN A 854 23.40 39.40 -12.92
C ASN A 854 23.38 38.53 -11.65
N PRO A 855 22.22 37.98 -11.25
CA PRO A 855 22.08 37.29 -9.98
C PRO A 855 22.89 36.00 -9.98
N ARG A 856 23.81 35.87 -9.02
CA ARG A 856 24.65 34.68 -8.82
C ARG A 856 24.47 34.12 -7.42
N GLY A 857 24.72 32.84 -7.28
CA GLY A 857 24.76 32.19 -5.98
C GLY A 857 25.33 30.78 -6.04
N THR A 858 25.45 30.16 -4.88
CA THR A 858 25.88 28.77 -4.74
C THR A 858 25.17 28.11 -3.55
N ILE A 859 24.97 26.79 -3.64
CA ILE A 859 24.45 25.97 -2.55
C ILE A 859 25.66 25.27 -1.92
N LEU A 860 25.99 25.61 -0.68
CA LEU A 860 27.07 24.95 0.03
C LEU A 860 26.64 23.56 0.49
N ARG A 861 27.61 22.64 0.55
CA ARG A 861 27.46 21.33 1.17
C ARG A 861 26.91 21.44 2.59
N SER A 862 25.96 20.59 2.97
CA SER A 862 25.34 20.62 4.29
C SER A 862 26.35 20.43 5.42
N LYS A 863 26.10 21.12 6.54
CA LYS A 863 26.84 20.94 7.79
C LYS A 863 25.88 20.51 8.89
N THR A 864 26.35 19.63 9.78
CA THR A 864 25.60 19.23 10.98
C THR A 864 25.89 20.19 12.11
N VAL A 865 24.85 20.82 12.67
CA VAL A 865 24.92 21.62 13.89
C VAL A 865 24.12 20.96 15.00
N LYS A 866 24.41 21.31 16.26
CA LYS A 866 23.58 20.87 17.38
C LYS A 866 22.27 21.67 17.39
N ASP A 867 21.14 20.98 17.43
CA ASP A 867 19.86 21.57 17.79
C ASP A 867 19.65 21.53 19.30
N ASN A 868 19.42 22.70 19.90
CA ASN A 868 19.03 22.79 21.31
C ASN A 868 17.50 22.77 21.49
N ASP A 869 16.73 22.81 20.39
CA ASP A 869 15.27 22.72 20.45
C ASP A 869 14.73 21.29 20.49
N ALA A 870 15.59 20.29 20.21
CA ALA A 870 15.28 18.86 20.23
C ALA A 870 15.31 18.26 21.66
N PRO A 871 14.53 17.19 21.95
CA PRO A 871 13.62 16.51 21.02
C PRO A 871 12.26 17.21 20.87
N PHE A 872 11.71 17.13 19.67
CA PHE A 872 10.31 17.39 19.33
C PHE A 872 9.84 16.32 18.33
N VAL A 873 8.53 16.11 18.20
CA VAL A 873 7.97 15.03 17.38
C VAL A 873 7.83 15.47 15.92
N ALA A 874 8.12 14.56 14.98
CA ALA A 874 7.96 14.79 13.55
C ALA A 874 6.49 15.00 13.15
N SER A 875 6.24 15.76 12.08
CA SER A 875 4.88 16.08 11.63
C SER A 875 4.17 14.86 11.03
N PHE A 876 4.91 14.00 10.31
CA PHE A 876 4.38 12.74 9.78
C PHE A 876 4.04 11.71 10.87
N SER A 877 4.56 11.83 12.10
CA SER A 877 4.39 10.77 13.11
C SER A 877 2.91 10.71 13.52
N SER A 878 2.29 9.53 13.45
CA SER A 878 0.88 9.36 13.82
C SER A 878 0.61 9.77 15.27
N ARG A 879 -0.64 10.19 15.54
CA ARG A 879 -1.10 10.70 16.85
C ARG A 879 -2.19 9.85 17.49
N GLY A 880 -2.22 9.85 18.82
CA GLY A 880 -3.39 9.45 19.60
C GLY A 880 -4.58 10.41 19.40
N PRO A 881 -5.69 10.25 20.15
CA PRO A 881 -5.91 9.23 21.17
C PRO A 881 -5.97 7.80 20.59
N ASN A 882 -5.92 6.82 21.47
CA ASN A 882 -6.18 5.43 21.13
C ASN A 882 -7.67 5.25 20.77
N THR A 883 -7.95 4.75 19.57
CA THR A 883 -9.31 4.64 19.03
C THR A 883 -10.04 3.35 19.44
N LEU A 884 -9.32 2.36 20.00
CA LEU A 884 -9.92 1.15 20.59
C LEU A 884 -10.12 1.29 22.09
N PHE A 885 -9.13 1.87 22.78
CA PHE A 885 -9.09 1.95 24.25
C PHE A 885 -8.88 3.42 24.65
N SER A 886 -9.94 4.22 24.66
CA SER A 886 -9.89 5.68 24.88
C SER A 886 -9.10 6.09 26.14
N ASP A 887 -9.20 5.27 27.18
CA ASP A 887 -8.62 5.52 28.49
C ASP A 887 -7.18 4.97 28.62
N ILE A 888 -6.59 4.47 27.52
CA ILE A 888 -5.18 4.04 27.39
C ILE A 888 -4.43 4.93 26.41
N MET A 889 -3.51 5.74 26.92
CA MET A 889 -2.64 6.62 26.13
C MET A 889 -1.88 5.86 25.02
N LYS A 890 -1.91 6.41 23.80
CA LYS A 890 -1.00 6.05 22.69
C LYS A 890 -0.60 7.34 21.94
N PRO A 891 0.63 7.43 21.39
CA PRO A 891 1.76 6.49 21.54
C PRO A 891 2.23 6.38 23.00
N ASP A 892 3.05 5.37 23.34
CA ASP A 892 3.56 5.20 24.70
C ASP A 892 4.80 6.08 24.97
N ILE A 893 5.64 6.26 23.95
CA ILE A 893 6.97 6.88 24.07
C ILE A 893 7.45 7.44 22.72
N THR A 894 8.35 8.42 22.76
CA THR A 894 9.05 8.97 21.59
C THR A 894 10.51 8.51 21.57
N ALA A 895 11.05 8.23 20.39
CA ALA A 895 12.48 7.99 20.18
C ALA A 895 12.97 8.52 18.82
N PRO A 896 14.28 8.54 18.54
CA PRO A 896 14.86 9.16 17.35
C PRO A 896 14.33 8.61 16.01
N GLY A 897 13.48 9.37 15.33
CA GLY A 897 12.81 8.94 14.10
C GLY A 897 13.25 9.63 12.81
N VAL A 898 13.89 10.81 12.87
CA VAL A 898 14.13 11.66 11.69
C VAL A 898 15.60 11.84 11.32
N ASN A 899 15.95 11.59 10.06
CA ASN A 899 17.25 11.84 9.43
C ASN A 899 18.41 11.20 10.19
N ILE A 900 18.21 9.93 10.50
CA ILE A 900 19.14 9.03 11.16
C ILE A 900 19.77 8.15 9.99
N LEU A 901 21.05 7.73 10.03
CA LEU A 901 21.79 7.05 8.91
C LEU A 901 22.52 5.73 9.29
N ALA A 902 22.13 4.52 8.84
CA ALA A 902 22.86 3.25 9.13
C ALA A 902 22.90 2.27 7.93
N ALA A 903 23.19 0.99 8.16
CA ALA A 903 23.43 -0.03 7.15
C ALA A 903 22.30 -0.13 6.12
N TYR A 904 22.65 0.15 4.87
CA TYR A 904 21.79 0.14 3.71
C TYR A 904 22.17 -1.06 2.82
N SER A 905 21.24 -1.56 2.00
CA SER A 905 21.56 -2.61 1.02
C SER A 905 22.15 -1.92 -0.23
N PRO A 906 23.38 -2.25 -0.68
CA PRO A 906 23.99 -1.61 -1.85
C PRO A 906 23.29 -1.92 -3.19
N MET A 907 22.23 -2.72 -3.16
CA MET A 907 21.34 -3.04 -4.29
C MET A 907 20.10 -2.14 -4.35
N SER A 908 19.78 -1.40 -3.27
CA SER A 908 18.56 -0.58 -3.19
C SER A 908 18.76 0.83 -3.79
N PRO A 909 17.72 1.48 -4.37
CA PRO A 909 17.88 2.77 -5.04
C PRO A 909 18.03 3.95 -4.05
N THR A 910 19.06 4.77 -4.24
CA THR A 910 19.19 6.08 -3.58
C THR A 910 18.53 7.18 -4.42
N ALA A 911 18.55 8.43 -3.94
CA ALA A 911 18.11 9.60 -4.71
C ALA A 911 18.96 9.90 -5.95
N VAL A 912 20.16 9.30 -6.08
CA VAL A 912 21.01 9.43 -7.28
C VAL A 912 20.96 8.11 -8.06
N PRO A 913 20.26 8.05 -9.22
CA PRO A 913 20.13 6.82 -9.98
C PRO A 913 21.49 6.17 -10.30
N GLY A 914 21.63 4.89 -9.95
CA GLY A 914 22.84 4.09 -10.15
C GLY A 914 23.91 4.22 -9.05
N GLN A 915 23.77 5.14 -8.10
CA GLN A 915 24.64 5.20 -6.91
C GLN A 915 24.39 3.98 -6.00
N ARG A 916 25.45 3.45 -5.40
CA ARG A 916 25.39 2.40 -4.37
C ARG A 916 25.96 2.94 -3.06
N MET A 917 25.30 2.65 -1.95
CA MET A 917 25.69 3.14 -0.62
C MET A 917 25.59 2.01 0.40
N ASP A 918 26.63 1.84 1.23
CA ASP A 918 26.58 0.95 2.40
C ASP A 918 25.77 1.57 3.56
N TYR A 919 25.57 2.90 3.54
CA TYR A 919 24.95 3.69 4.61
C TYR A 919 24.26 4.96 4.02
N TYR A 920 22.99 5.26 4.39
CA TYR A 920 22.15 6.31 3.74
C TYR A 920 21.17 7.09 4.68
N PHE A 921 20.47 8.14 4.21
CA PHE A 921 19.37 8.98 4.85
C PHE A 921 17.89 8.51 4.70
N MET A 922 17.09 8.36 5.79
CA MET A 922 15.60 8.26 5.81
C MET A 922 14.99 8.73 7.18
N SER A 923 13.65 8.83 7.27
CA SER A 923 12.88 9.38 8.41
C SER A 923 11.47 8.75 8.61
N GLY A 924 11.14 8.27 9.81
CA GLY A 924 9.84 7.62 10.12
C GLY A 924 9.73 6.95 11.51
N THR A 925 8.53 6.51 11.91
CA THR A 925 8.29 5.81 13.21
C THR A 925 8.85 4.38 13.26
N SER A 926 8.97 3.72 12.10
CA SER A 926 9.71 2.47 11.89
C SER A 926 11.19 2.56 12.31
N MET A 927 11.69 3.76 12.65
CA MET A 927 13.04 3.99 13.16
C MET A 927 13.11 4.16 14.66
N ALA A 928 12.16 4.92 15.21
CA ALA A 928 12.04 5.12 16.64
C ALA A 928 11.75 3.78 17.34
N CYS A 929 10.98 2.89 16.69
CA CYS A 929 10.73 1.52 17.11
C CYS A 929 12.03 0.74 17.47
N PRO A 930 12.96 0.46 16.55
CA PRO A 930 14.18 -0.27 16.87
C PRO A 930 15.14 0.48 17.79
N HIS A 931 15.07 1.81 17.92
CA HIS A 931 15.77 2.48 19.04
C HIS A 931 15.29 1.99 20.39
N VAL A 932 13.97 1.99 20.61
CA VAL A 932 13.36 1.52 21.86
C VAL A 932 13.50 0.01 22.02
N GLY A 933 13.50 -0.77 20.92
CA GLY A 933 13.86 -2.18 20.93
C GLY A 933 15.29 -2.42 21.46
N GLY A 934 16.26 -1.67 20.95
CA GLY A 934 17.63 -1.69 21.45
C GLY A 934 17.78 -1.21 22.91
N VAL A 935 16.90 -0.32 23.37
CA VAL A 935 16.85 0.13 24.79
C VAL A 935 16.23 -0.92 25.70
N ALA A 936 15.18 -1.59 25.28
CA ALA A 936 14.59 -2.71 26.00
C ALA A 936 15.59 -3.88 26.12
N ALA A 937 16.35 -4.16 25.04
CA ALA A 937 17.41 -5.14 25.03
C ALA A 937 18.54 -4.77 26.00
N TYR A 938 18.92 -3.48 26.05
CA TYR A 938 19.88 -2.95 27.01
C TYR A 938 19.38 -3.08 28.47
N ILE A 939 18.10 -2.80 28.77
CA ILE A 939 17.51 -3.02 30.11
C ILE A 939 17.55 -4.50 30.52
N LYS A 940 17.27 -5.42 29.59
CA LYS A 940 17.39 -6.87 29.80
C LYS A 940 18.83 -7.34 30.11
N THR A 941 19.87 -6.54 29.84
CA THR A 941 21.26 -6.87 30.26
C THR A 941 21.47 -6.73 31.77
N PHE A 942 20.68 -5.88 32.43
CA PHE A 942 20.69 -5.70 33.88
C PHE A 942 19.58 -6.50 34.56
N HIS A 943 18.42 -6.65 33.89
CA HIS A 943 17.22 -7.27 34.43
C HIS A 943 16.65 -8.33 33.47
N PRO A 944 17.32 -9.48 33.30
CA PRO A 944 16.88 -10.52 32.36
C PRO A 944 15.48 -11.03 32.68
N ASP A 945 15.17 -11.20 33.97
CA ASP A 945 13.92 -11.79 34.47
C ASP A 945 12.73 -10.83 34.52
N TRP A 946 12.92 -9.52 34.25
CA TRP A 946 11.82 -8.56 34.32
C TRP A 946 10.70 -8.85 33.32
N SER A 947 9.47 -8.70 33.80
CA SER A 947 8.26 -8.76 32.98
C SER A 947 8.27 -7.66 31.91
N PRO A 948 7.68 -7.90 30.72
CA PRO A 948 7.57 -6.87 29.68
C PRO A 948 6.75 -5.65 30.12
N SER A 949 5.82 -5.80 31.06
CA SER A 949 5.14 -4.68 31.71
C SER A 949 6.09 -3.90 32.62
N ALA A 950 7.00 -4.54 33.37
CA ALA A 950 8.06 -3.83 34.11
C ALA A 950 9.05 -3.09 33.18
N VAL A 951 9.52 -3.72 32.10
CA VAL A 951 10.40 -3.06 31.10
C VAL A 951 9.70 -1.88 30.43
N LYS A 952 8.43 -2.06 30.01
CA LYS A 952 7.58 -0.98 29.47
C LYS A 952 7.42 0.15 30.49
N SER A 953 7.09 -0.18 31.74
CA SER A 953 6.96 0.79 32.82
C SER A 953 8.25 1.58 33.01
N ALA A 954 9.41 0.92 33.10
CA ALA A 954 10.69 1.61 33.30
C ALA A 954 11.04 2.58 32.16
N ILE A 955 10.74 2.19 30.90
CA ILE A 955 10.89 3.06 29.72
C ILE A 955 9.95 4.27 29.79
N MET A 956 8.69 4.07 30.19
CA MET A 956 7.68 5.12 30.26
C MET A 956 7.88 6.07 31.45
N THR A 957 8.20 5.56 32.64
CA THR A 957 8.22 6.37 33.88
C THR A 957 9.48 7.20 34.07
N THR A 958 10.57 6.84 33.38
CA THR A 958 11.87 7.54 33.45
C THR A 958 12.14 8.45 32.24
N ALA A 959 11.19 8.52 31.31
CA ALA A 959 11.26 9.31 30.07
C ALA A 959 11.52 10.80 30.34
N TRP A 960 12.26 11.44 29.44
CA TRP A 960 12.41 12.89 29.44
C TRP A 960 11.09 13.56 29.04
N ALA A 961 10.52 14.36 29.93
CA ALA A 961 9.33 15.14 29.63
C ALA A 961 9.56 16.06 28.42
N MET A 962 8.66 16.00 27.44
CA MET A 962 8.75 16.79 26.21
C MET A 962 7.92 18.08 26.32
N ASN A 963 8.29 19.10 25.54
CA ASN A 963 7.68 20.41 25.63
C ASN A 963 6.38 20.47 24.80
N ALA A 964 5.22 20.55 25.45
CA ALA A 964 3.91 20.66 24.79
C ALA A 964 3.77 21.93 23.93
N SER A 965 4.45 23.03 24.24
CA SER A 965 4.44 24.24 23.38
C SER A 965 5.15 24.04 22.03
N LYS A 966 5.85 22.92 21.83
CA LYS A 966 6.42 22.47 20.55
C LYS A 966 5.68 21.28 19.94
N ASN A 967 4.69 20.73 20.63
CA ASN A 967 3.96 19.52 20.27
C ASN A 967 2.52 19.71 20.74
N THR A 968 1.70 20.42 19.95
CA THR A 968 0.35 20.88 20.33
C THR A 968 -0.63 19.78 20.73
N GLU A 969 -0.40 18.56 20.23
CA GLU A 969 -1.14 17.34 20.53
C GLU A 969 -0.67 16.66 21.83
N ALA A 970 0.30 17.26 22.54
CA ALA A 970 0.82 16.88 23.85
C ALA A 970 1.16 15.37 23.95
N GLU A 971 0.70 14.69 25.01
CA GLU A 971 0.87 13.26 25.22
C GLU A 971 0.35 12.39 24.06
N PHE A 972 -0.59 12.85 23.23
CA PHE A 972 -1.01 12.15 22.01
C PHE A 972 -0.03 12.32 20.83
N ALA A 973 0.96 13.23 20.92
CA ALA A 973 2.15 13.22 20.07
C ALA A 973 3.29 12.39 20.65
N TYR A 974 3.63 12.56 21.94
CA TYR A 974 4.89 12.05 22.49
C TYR A 974 4.79 10.91 23.53
N GLY A 975 3.58 10.53 23.95
CA GLY A 975 3.36 9.56 25.02
C GLY A 975 3.88 10.06 26.37
N SER A 976 4.62 9.24 27.11
CA SER A 976 5.27 9.69 28.36
C SER A 976 6.41 10.70 28.14
N GLY A 977 6.94 10.83 26.92
CA GLY A 977 8.05 11.72 26.57
C GLY A 977 9.09 11.03 25.70
N HIS A 978 10.33 11.53 25.71
CA HIS A 978 11.44 10.93 24.97
C HIS A 978 12.13 9.84 25.80
N VAL A 979 12.47 8.71 25.18
CA VAL A 979 13.13 7.57 25.85
C VAL A 979 14.46 8.00 26.52
N ASN A 980 14.68 7.50 27.74
CA ASN A 980 15.85 7.75 28.59
C ASN A 980 16.48 6.41 29.04
N PRO A 981 17.41 5.84 28.26
CA PRO A 981 17.91 4.49 28.50
C PRO A 981 18.68 4.31 29.80
N THR A 982 19.41 5.34 30.25
CA THR A 982 20.25 5.22 31.47
C THR A 982 19.39 5.17 32.73
N ALA A 983 18.29 5.94 32.80
CA ALA A 983 17.41 5.90 33.97
C ALA A 983 16.47 4.68 33.96
N ALA A 984 16.07 4.19 32.79
CA ALA A 984 15.18 3.02 32.66
C ALA A 984 15.79 1.70 33.19
N VAL A 985 17.10 1.65 33.46
CA VAL A 985 17.74 0.52 34.17
C VAL A 985 17.45 0.54 35.68
N HIS A 986 17.24 1.71 36.28
CA HIS A 986 16.95 1.85 37.71
C HIS A 986 15.79 2.84 37.93
N PRO A 987 14.54 2.42 37.63
CA PRO A 987 13.36 3.28 37.75
C PRO A 987 12.90 3.49 39.20
N GLY A 988 13.33 2.64 40.15
CA GLY A 988 12.85 2.64 41.52
C GLY A 988 11.53 1.87 41.68
N LEU A 989 10.46 2.31 41.01
CA LEU A 989 9.17 1.60 40.97
C LEU A 989 8.77 1.24 39.54
N VAL A 990 8.00 0.16 39.40
CA VAL A 990 7.34 -0.24 38.14
C VAL A 990 5.86 -0.54 38.35
N TYR A 991 5.06 -0.21 37.35
CA TYR A 991 3.67 -0.64 37.21
C TYR A 991 3.66 -2.00 36.51
N GLU A 992 3.53 -3.07 37.28
CA GLU A 992 3.38 -4.40 36.72
C GLU A 992 1.93 -4.66 36.30
N ILE A 993 1.78 -5.29 35.14
CA ILE A 993 0.50 -5.72 34.58
C ILE A 993 0.65 -7.21 34.27
N SER A 994 -0.21 -8.04 34.85
CA SER A 994 -0.28 -9.47 34.58
C SER A 994 -1.02 -9.74 33.27
N LYS A 995 -0.93 -10.98 32.79
CA LYS A 995 -1.75 -11.47 31.67
C LYS A 995 -3.24 -11.36 32.02
N GLU A 996 -3.59 -11.70 33.25
CA GLU A 996 -4.94 -11.73 33.80
C GLU A 996 -5.56 -10.32 33.86
N ASP A 997 -4.79 -9.29 34.18
CA ASP A 997 -5.24 -7.88 34.15
C ASP A 997 -5.68 -7.44 32.74
N TYR A 998 -4.93 -7.82 31.70
CA TYR A 998 -5.30 -7.52 30.32
C TYR A 998 -6.55 -8.29 29.88
N LEU A 999 -6.72 -9.55 30.30
CA LEU A 999 -7.92 -10.35 30.02
C LEU A 999 -9.16 -9.76 30.73
N ASN A 1000 -9.01 -9.36 31.98
CA ASN A 1000 -10.04 -8.68 32.78
C ASN A 1000 -10.47 -7.34 32.16
N MET A 1001 -9.53 -6.56 31.62
CA MET A 1001 -9.84 -5.35 30.84
C MET A 1001 -10.68 -5.66 29.60
N LEU A 1002 -10.37 -6.74 28.87
CA LEU A 1002 -11.15 -7.15 27.69
C LEU A 1002 -12.55 -7.67 28.06
N CYS A 1003 -12.73 -8.30 29.23
CA CYS A 1003 -14.04 -8.68 29.75
C CYS A 1003 -15.00 -7.49 29.92
N SER A 1004 -14.50 -6.26 30.06
CA SER A 1004 -15.31 -5.03 30.20
C SER A 1004 -15.68 -4.38 28.87
N LEU A 1005 -15.27 -4.96 27.75
CA LEU A 1005 -15.42 -4.41 26.40
C LEU A 1005 -16.20 -5.38 25.50
N ASP A 1006 -16.42 -4.97 24.25
CA ASP A 1006 -17.14 -5.75 23.23
C ASP A 1006 -16.25 -6.87 22.63
N TYR A 1007 -15.85 -7.81 23.48
CA TYR A 1007 -15.12 -9.04 23.11
C TYR A 1007 -15.91 -10.25 23.64
N SER A 1008 -15.91 -11.36 22.90
CA SER A 1008 -16.65 -12.55 23.34
C SER A 1008 -15.95 -13.25 24.51
N ALA A 1009 -16.71 -13.81 25.45
CA ALA A 1009 -16.15 -14.57 26.58
C ALA A 1009 -15.40 -15.84 26.11
N ASN A 1010 -15.81 -16.39 24.96
CA ASN A 1010 -15.02 -17.32 24.15
C ASN A 1010 -13.64 -16.71 23.87
N GLY A 1011 -13.61 -15.62 23.08
CA GLY A 1011 -12.40 -14.88 22.67
C GLY A 1011 -11.41 -14.62 23.80
N ILE A 1012 -11.90 -14.40 25.01
CA ILE A 1012 -11.08 -14.11 26.20
C ILE A 1012 -10.53 -15.39 26.88
N SER A 1013 -11.29 -16.49 26.98
CA SER A 1013 -10.74 -17.81 27.38
C SER A 1013 -9.62 -18.27 26.44
N ILE A 1014 -9.84 -17.97 25.18
CA ILE A 1014 -8.95 -18.28 24.09
C ILE A 1014 -7.67 -17.43 24.16
N LEU A 1015 -7.79 -16.11 24.35
CA LEU A 1015 -6.67 -15.20 24.69
C LEU A 1015 -5.87 -15.69 25.90
N ALA A 1016 -6.55 -16.30 26.87
CA ALA A 1016 -5.92 -16.86 28.05
C ALA A 1016 -5.18 -18.20 27.80
N GLY A 1017 -5.40 -18.88 26.66
CA GLY A 1017 -4.89 -20.23 26.42
C GLY A 1017 -5.52 -21.30 27.32
N GLY A 1018 -6.77 -21.09 27.75
CA GLY A 1018 -7.52 -21.98 28.63
C GLY A 1018 -8.73 -21.28 29.27
N ALA A 1019 -9.68 -22.06 29.78
CA ALA A 1019 -10.97 -21.53 30.28
C ALA A 1019 -10.81 -20.33 31.25
N PHE A 1020 -11.36 -19.18 30.85
CA PHE A 1020 -11.30 -17.91 31.59
C PHE A 1020 -12.70 -17.28 31.68
N THR A 1021 -13.31 -17.36 32.86
CA THR A 1021 -14.66 -16.86 33.07
C THR A 1021 -14.64 -15.35 33.35
N CYS A 1022 -15.15 -14.55 32.41
CA CYS A 1022 -15.48 -13.14 32.67
C CYS A 1022 -16.62 -13.03 33.70
N SER A 1023 -16.27 -12.95 34.99
CA SER A 1023 -17.24 -12.79 36.08
C SER A 1023 -17.71 -11.33 36.20
N LYS A 1024 -18.56 -11.00 37.17
CA LYS A 1024 -18.93 -9.60 37.43
C LYS A 1024 -17.81 -8.84 38.13
N GLU A 1025 -17.06 -9.55 38.96
CA GLU A 1025 -15.92 -9.08 39.75
C GLU A 1025 -14.67 -8.91 38.87
N SER A 1026 -14.56 -9.65 37.77
CA SER A 1026 -13.42 -9.61 36.84
C SER A 1026 -13.49 -8.45 35.82
N LYS A 1027 -14.58 -7.68 35.79
CA LYS A 1027 -14.77 -6.54 34.87
C LYS A 1027 -14.20 -5.24 35.45
N VAL A 1028 -12.88 -5.05 35.32
CA VAL A 1028 -12.23 -3.75 35.61
C VAL A 1028 -12.52 -2.72 34.53
N ASN A 1029 -12.72 -1.47 34.93
CA ASN A 1029 -12.79 -0.35 33.99
C ASN A 1029 -11.43 -0.17 33.29
N VAL A 1030 -11.42 0.16 31.99
CA VAL A 1030 -10.20 0.25 31.18
C VAL A 1030 -9.18 1.23 31.77
N ARG A 1031 -9.65 2.33 32.38
CA ARG A 1031 -8.79 3.31 33.08
C ARG A 1031 -8.07 2.76 34.31
N ASP A 1032 -8.59 1.70 34.92
CA ASP A 1032 -8.08 1.05 36.12
C ASP A 1032 -7.17 -0.15 35.80
N LEU A 1033 -6.94 -0.46 34.51
CA LEU A 1033 -5.76 -1.23 34.10
C LEU A 1033 -4.52 -0.54 34.69
N ASN A 1034 -3.58 -1.32 35.23
CA ASN A 1034 -2.43 -0.80 35.99
C ASN A 1034 -1.33 -0.19 35.11
N TYR A 1035 -1.70 0.81 34.30
CA TYR A 1035 -0.90 1.36 33.22
C TYR A 1035 0.02 2.50 33.70
N PRO A 1036 1.24 2.67 33.16
CA PRO A 1036 2.15 3.76 33.53
C PRO A 1036 1.66 5.19 33.23
N SER A 1037 0.49 5.34 32.61
CA SER A 1037 -0.22 6.61 32.42
C SER A 1037 -1.69 6.48 32.87
N MET A 1038 -2.33 7.64 33.03
CA MET A 1038 -3.74 7.77 33.37
C MET A 1038 -4.39 8.62 32.28
N THR A 1039 -5.41 8.08 31.61
CA THR A 1039 -6.09 8.79 30.51
C THR A 1039 -7.58 8.55 30.64
N ALA A 1040 -8.39 9.59 30.46
CA ALA A 1040 -9.83 9.45 30.46
C ALA A 1040 -10.45 10.34 29.38
N LYS A 1041 -11.35 9.74 28.58
CA LYS A 1041 -12.26 10.51 27.74
C LYS A 1041 -13.45 11.00 28.55
N VAL A 1042 -13.82 12.27 28.36
CA VAL A 1042 -14.93 12.94 29.07
C VAL A 1042 -15.88 13.61 28.09
N SER A 1043 -17.16 13.74 28.44
CA SER A 1043 -18.02 14.71 27.79
C SER A 1043 -17.71 16.11 28.32
N ALA A 1044 -17.82 17.14 27.47
CA ALA A 1044 -17.62 18.54 27.90
C ALA A 1044 -18.63 19.03 28.96
N SER A 1045 -19.70 18.26 29.17
CA SER A 1045 -20.73 18.45 30.20
C SER A 1045 -20.57 17.54 31.43
N SER A 1046 -19.48 16.76 31.53
CA SER A 1046 -19.25 15.88 32.68
C SER A 1046 -18.94 16.69 33.94
N SER A 1047 -19.59 16.34 35.04
CA SER A 1047 -19.36 16.88 36.38
C SER A 1047 -19.07 15.80 37.43
N SER A 1048 -18.87 14.54 37.00
CA SER A 1048 -18.54 13.42 37.88
C SER A 1048 -17.02 13.27 38.05
N ASP A 1049 -16.58 12.96 39.27
CA ASP A 1049 -15.16 12.66 39.55
C ASP A 1049 -14.66 11.46 38.73
N ILE A 1050 -13.36 11.46 38.38
CA ILE A 1050 -12.69 10.37 37.67
C ILE A 1050 -11.59 9.81 38.55
N THR A 1051 -11.71 8.53 38.88
CA THR A 1051 -10.70 7.76 39.63
C THR A 1051 -9.82 6.95 38.69
N PHE A 1052 -8.55 6.80 39.07
CA PHE A 1052 -7.59 5.85 38.52
C PHE A 1052 -6.94 5.07 39.66
N SER A 1053 -7.22 3.78 39.75
CA SER A 1053 -6.60 2.86 40.71
C SER A 1053 -5.28 2.33 40.15
N ARG A 1054 -4.21 2.31 40.94
CA ARG A 1054 -2.88 1.85 40.50
C ARG A 1054 -2.17 1.07 41.60
N THR A 1055 -1.25 0.19 41.20
CA THR A 1055 -0.35 -0.56 42.08
C THR A 1055 1.07 -0.50 41.54
N VAL A 1056 2.04 -0.25 42.42
CA VAL A 1056 3.45 -0.17 42.07
C VAL A 1056 4.25 -1.21 42.86
N THR A 1057 5.13 -1.91 42.15
CA THR A 1057 6.13 -2.83 42.72
C THR A 1057 7.44 -2.07 42.92
N ASN A 1058 8.06 -2.19 44.10
CA ASN A 1058 9.42 -1.71 44.34
C ASN A 1058 10.43 -2.61 43.62
N VAL A 1059 11.26 -2.03 42.76
CA VAL A 1059 12.43 -2.69 42.13
C VAL A 1059 13.72 -1.92 42.40
N GLY A 1060 13.66 -0.98 43.35
CA GLY A 1060 14.79 -0.26 43.92
C GLY A 1060 15.28 -0.93 45.20
N LYS A 1061 15.72 -0.09 46.15
CA LYS A 1061 16.27 -0.52 47.43
C LYS A 1061 15.18 -0.90 48.43
N ASP A 1062 15.54 -1.81 49.34
CA ASP A 1062 14.79 -2.09 50.56
C ASP A 1062 14.67 -0.84 51.45
N GLY A 1063 13.61 -0.76 52.27
CA GLY A 1063 13.36 0.37 53.16
C GLY A 1063 13.12 1.72 52.46
N SER A 1064 12.66 1.72 51.20
CA SER A 1064 12.44 2.94 50.42
C SER A 1064 11.06 3.56 50.67
N THR A 1065 10.96 4.89 50.58
CA THR A 1065 9.70 5.63 50.77
C THR A 1065 9.57 6.72 49.72
N TYR A 1066 8.49 6.68 48.95
CA TYR A 1066 8.20 7.59 47.86
C TYR A 1066 7.06 8.52 48.24
N LYS A 1067 7.18 9.79 47.89
CA LYS A 1067 6.11 10.80 48.05
C LYS A 1067 5.54 11.20 46.69
N ALA A 1068 4.23 11.42 46.65
CA ALA A 1068 3.53 11.94 45.49
C ALA A 1068 3.92 13.41 45.25
N LYS A 1069 4.05 13.78 43.97
CA LYS A 1069 4.19 15.16 43.50
C LYS A 1069 3.31 15.33 42.26
N LEU A 1070 2.44 16.33 42.25
CA LEU A 1070 1.57 16.65 41.10
C LEU A 1070 2.11 17.88 40.37
N SER A 1071 1.98 17.89 39.03
CA SER A 1071 2.30 19.04 38.17
C SER A 1071 1.47 18.99 36.89
N GLY A 1072 0.97 20.12 36.40
CA GLY A 1072 0.09 20.14 35.22
C GLY A 1072 -0.63 21.46 35.01
N ASP A 1073 -1.63 21.44 34.12
CA ASP A 1073 -2.59 22.53 33.94
C ASP A 1073 -3.45 22.69 35.21
N PRO A 1074 -3.50 23.88 35.86
CA PRO A 1074 -4.29 24.11 37.07
C PRO A 1074 -5.81 24.00 36.87
N LYS A 1075 -6.30 23.81 35.63
CA LYS A 1075 -7.68 23.40 35.36
C LYS A 1075 -8.04 22.03 35.96
N LEU A 1076 -7.07 21.13 36.16
CA LEU A 1076 -7.34 19.81 36.76
C LEU A 1076 -7.12 19.86 38.27
N ASN A 1077 -8.20 19.67 39.05
CA ASN A 1077 -8.11 19.47 40.49
C ASN A 1077 -7.87 17.98 40.76
N ILE A 1078 -6.66 17.62 41.18
CA ILE A 1078 -6.21 16.22 41.31
C ILE A 1078 -5.79 15.92 42.75
N ASN A 1079 -6.28 14.81 43.31
CA ASN A 1079 -5.88 14.25 44.60
C ASN A 1079 -5.22 12.87 44.42
N VAL A 1080 -4.38 12.45 45.38
CA VAL A 1080 -3.74 11.12 45.41
C VAL A 1080 -3.83 10.54 46.82
N ASP A 1081 -4.39 9.34 46.95
CA ASP A 1081 -4.54 8.65 48.24
C ASP A 1081 -3.94 7.23 48.20
N PRO A 1082 -3.00 6.87 49.10
CA PRO A 1082 -2.29 7.76 50.03
C PRO A 1082 -1.25 8.64 49.31
N GLU A 1083 -0.86 9.78 49.89
CA GLU A 1083 0.19 10.66 49.34
C GLU A 1083 1.63 10.10 49.47
N THR A 1084 1.82 9.00 50.20
CA THR A 1084 3.14 8.41 50.50
C THR A 1084 3.07 6.90 50.49
N LEU A 1085 4.04 6.25 49.84
CA LEU A 1085 4.17 4.80 49.75
C LEU A 1085 5.53 4.38 50.35
N SER A 1086 5.50 3.53 51.38
CA SER A 1086 6.69 2.96 52.02
C SER A 1086 6.78 1.47 51.73
N PHE A 1087 7.97 0.99 51.37
CA PHE A 1087 8.25 -0.38 50.98
C PHE A 1087 9.33 -0.95 51.91
N GLU A 1088 9.08 -2.11 52.50
CA GLU A 1088 10.03 -2.75 53.42
C GLU A 1088 11.14 -3.45 52.61
N SER A 1089 10.78 -4.16 51.53
CA SER A 1089 11.72 -4.88 50.66
C SER A 1089 11.54 -4.57 49.17
N SER A 1090 12.52 -4.98 48.36
CA SER A 1090 12.37 -5.07 46.90
C SER A 1090 11.42 -6.23 46.54
N GLY A 1091 10.47 -5.99 45.66
CA GLY A 1091 9.33 -6.87 45.38
C GLY A 1091 8.04 -6.52 46.13
N ASP A 1092 8.10 -5.69 47.19
CA ASP A 1092 6.91 -5.15 47.85
C ASP A 1092 6.00 -4.42 46.85
N LYS A 1093 4.68 -4.60 47.00
CA LYS A 1093 3.66 -3.90 46.21
C LYS A 1093 2.81 -3.00 47.09
N LYS A 1094 2.51 -1.78 46.63
CA LYS A 1094 1.58 -0.86 47.29
C LYS A 1094 0.63 -0.24 46.26
N SER A 1095 -0.61 -0.03 46.64
CA SER A 1095 -1.67 0.52 45.79
C SER A 1095 -2.02 1.96 46.20
N PHE A 1096 -2.47 2.75 45.24
CA PHE A 1096 -2.94 4.13 45.42
C PHE A 1096 -4.05 4.46 44.42
N THR A 1097 -4.84 5.48 44.73
CA THR A 1097 -5.89 6.01 43.84
C THR A 1097 -5.59 7.47 43.51
N VAL A 1098 -5.75 7.85 42.24
CA VAL A 1098 -5.69 9.24 41.77
C VAL A 1098 -7.10 9.68 41.38
N THR A 1099 -7.57 10.80 41.93
CA THR A 1099 -8.92 11.32 41.68
C THR A 1099 -8.84 12.71 41.05
N VAL A 1100 -9.41 12.87 39.85
CA VAL A 1100 -9.62 14.15 39.18
C VAL A 1100 -11.05 14.61 39.45
N SER A 1101 -11.24 15.78 40.05
CA SER A 1101 -12.58 16.20 40.49
C SER A 1101 -13.46 16.67 39.32
N GLY A 1102 -14.70 16.20 39.28
CA GLY A 1102 -15.69 16.48 38.24
C GLY A 1102 -16.06 17.95 38.10
N ASN A 1103 -16.03 18.71 39.21
CA ASN A 1103 -16.18 20.17 39.18
C ASN A 1103 -15.11 20.88 38.33
N SER A 1104 -13.97 20.23 38.10
CA SER A 1104 -12.86 20.74 37.29
C SER A 1104 -12.89 20.23 35.84
N LEU A 1105 -13.79 19.29 35.52
CA LEU A 1105 -14.02 18.78 34.15
C LEU A 1105 -15.03 19.63 33.35
N ALA A 1106 -15.97 20.27 34.05
CA ALA A 1106 -17.02 21.07 33.42
C ALA A 1106 -16.44 22.25 32.63
N GLY A 1107 -16.59 22.23 31.30
CA GLY A 1107 -16.02 23.25 30.41
C GLY A 1107 -14.61 22.96 29.89
N ILE A 1108 -14.03 21.77 30.18
CA ILE A 1108 -12.86 21.29 29.42
C ILE A 1108 -13.25 21.11 27.95
N SER A 1109 -12.34 21.50 27.05
CA SER A 1109 -12.41 21.23 25.62
C SER A 1109 -11.00 20.98 25.07
N GLY A 1110 -10.86 20.01 24.17
CA GLY A 1110 -9.55 19.58 23.66
C GLY A 1110 -8.82 18.66 24.63
N ILE A 1111 -7.50 18.85 24.78
CA ILE A 1111 -6.60 18.02 25.60
C ILE A 1111 -6.11 18.85 26.78
N VAL A 1112 -6.18 18.29 27.99
CA VAL A 1112 -5.64 18.90 29.23
C VAL A 1112 -4.75 17.89 29.94
N SER A 1113 -3.52 18.31 30.27
CA SER A 1113 -2.47 17.42 30.75
C SER A 1113 -1.91 17.80 32.12
N ALA A 1114 -1.61 16.76 32.90
CA ALA A 1114 -0.87 16.80 34.14
C ALA A 1114 0.04 15.57 34.27
N SER A 1115 0.73 15.41 35.39
CA SER A 1115 1.45 14.20 35.74
C SER A 1115 1.62 14.05 37.25
N LEU A 1116 1.59 12.79 37.69
CA LEU A 1116 2.04 12.34 39.00
C LEU A 1116 3.51 11.94 38.91
N VAL A 1117 4.32 12.28 39.90
CA VAL A 1117 5.68 11.75 40.09
C VAL A 1117 5.80 11.17 41.48
N TRP A 1118 6.07 9.87 41.57
CA TRP A 1118 6.54 9.24 42.82
C TRP A 1118 8.04 9.44 42.95
N SER A 1119 8.50 9.93 44.11
CA SER A 1119 9.90 10.32 44.30
C SER A 1119 10.38 10.01 45.73
N ASP A 1120 11.48 9.26 45.83
CA ASP A 1120 12.23 8.98 47.07
C ASP A 1120 13.42 9.96 47.26
N GLY A 1121 13.59 10.92 46.34
CA GLY A 1121 14.70 11.86 46.29
C GLY A 1121 15.87 11.45 45.37
N SER A 1122 15.95 10.18 44.96
CA SER A 1122 16.94 9.68 43.98
C SER A 1122 16.27 9.32 42.65
N HIS A 1123 15.14 8.64 42.71
CA HIS A 1123 14.32 8.23 41.58
C HIS A 1123 13.13 9.20 41.38
N ASN A 1124 12.61 9.25 40.16
CA ASN A 1124 11.41 9.99 39.80
C ASN A 1124 10.59 9.15 38.82
N VAL A 1125 9.49 8.59 39.29
CA VAL A 1125 8.60 7.70 38.53
C VAL A 1125 7.44 8.53 38.03
N ARG A 1126 7.56 9.09 36.82
CA ARG A 1126 6.54 9.98 36.23
C ARG A 1126 5.45 9.20 35.50
N SER A 1127 4.20 9.51 35.79
CA SER A 1127 3.03 9.03 35.06
C SER A 1127 2.20 10.21 34.56
N PRO A 1128 2.03 10.41 33.23
CA PRO A 1128 1.17 11.46 32.72
C PRO A 1128 -0.31 11.16 33.02
N ILE A 1129 -1.07 12.23 33.23
CA ILE A 1129 -2.51 12.26 33.48
C ILE A 1129 -3.12 13.11 32.36
N VAL A 1130 -4.01 12.55 31.54
CA VAL A 1130 -4.56 13.20 30.34
C VAL A 1130 -6.08 13.12 30.35
N VAL A 1131 -6.73 14.28 30.28
CA VAL A 1131 -8.19 14.42 30.18
C VAL A 1131 -8.53 15.03 28.84
N TYR A 1132 -9.46 14.44 28.09
CA TYR A 1132 -9.82 14.95 26.76
C TYR A 1132 -11.28 14.69 26.36
N THR A 1133 -11.78 15.50 25.42
CA THR A 1133 -13.15 15.45 24.86
C THR A 1133 -13.19 14.85 23.45
#